data_AF-A0A9W7KYH3-F1
#
_entry.id   AF-A0A9W7KYH3-F1
#
_cell.length_a   1.000
_cell.length_b   1.000
_cell.length_c   1.000
_cell.angle_alpha   90.00
_cell.angle_beta   90.00
_cell.angle_gamma   90.00
#
_symmetry.space_group_name_H-M   'P 1'
#
loop_
_entity.id
_entity.type
_entity.pdbx_description
1 polymer ?
#
loop_
_entity_poly.entity_id
_entity_poly.type
_entity_poly.pdbx_seq_one_letter_code
_entity_poly.pdbx_strand_id
1 'polypeptide(L)'
;MRESLLFPFFLLTSILSLSSPFIFPLNRPKSFSLRIANENDVDINEASDRWETVTDDNCEIVERIRQHHGWITDPNILPNPLTPPSPPNGRTTTSPKPSSSYTPTPKPPPQLLASRITKLLNSGGFPPPPQPPTPINLSNLRVSSTLSGTLTYYYFIQTLTEPEKECFEELIDLGKAYGVGKYALERKREDFPKGIAVLACLKRKQTKSSAFKLLCDLKIWTVHEDLSLLTSKYPMFHEPWGGGKVFDPDEVLKGRKDLRYLKVYTIDGSNAVEIDDGITYEALPSGLKRVWIHIADATNYASPDVFKNAKKRGTSLYLPTHALQMFPSALSVQMSLTPSRDCRALSACIEVDEFGAVSNINVMSSWVRVQYKLTFEEVEEMIDEGIAFNEEWQIGSLLKLARLRLNHRLSNNSTESRITTPLPSGMPIVKQDRLSKDGFQVGVKLEPNPSPVSGEEKSKLIVTELMILANEAMGIYAENNNITVPYRTQKVPEYRDRQVEYTTLKNLKEADLHLPAAWYERRFFEPAVIKTTPSPHSGLGVKRYVQWTSPIRRFSDIEVHSAVKRFLRVKAVEKILDDGGFIPLSIRGLDLGCVMTGVEDDVDVLVDEFEEGGEEEVGDKKGMIEEARVITRLSRKYWILEYILRTGTEHYENYGKTKVWDLMCLGRIEAGSVCYVKEIGYEFVWNGGEFEIGEEFKGYVKTVEPRMGKVEWAEAVL
;
A
#
# COMPACT_ATOMS: atom_id res chain seq x y z
N MET A 1 1.74 -55.00 43.30
CA MET A 1 2.01 -56.41 42.98
C MET A 1 3.12 -56.45 41.94
N ARG A 2 4.24 -57.11 42.32
CA ARG A 2 5.39 -57.64 41.55
C ARG A 2 6.14 -56.68 40.62
N GLU A 3 7.31 -56.19 41.04
CA GLU A 3 8.65 -56.84 41.03
C GLU A 3 9.23 -56.96 39.61
N SER A 4 10.51 -56.77 39.27
CA SER A 4 11.77 -56.38 39.94
C SER A 4 12.87 -56.54 38.87
N LEU A 5 14.08 -56.06 39.18
CA LEU A 5 15.45 -56.41 38.69
C LEU A 5 16.16 -55.24 38.00
N LEU A 6 17.41 -54.86 38.29
CA LEU A 6 18.33 -54.94 39.44
C LEU A 6 19.59 -54.14 39.02
N PHE A 7 19.96 -53.11 39.79
CA PHE A 7 21.28 -52.59 40.24
C PHE A 7 22.62 -53.18 39.66
N PRO A 8 23.84 -52.60 39.90
CA PRO A 8 24.28 -51.17 39.92
C PRO A 8 25.82 -50.88 39.69
N PHE A 9 26.21 -49.59 39.90
CA PHE A 9 27.48 -49.03 40.45
C PHE A 9 28.87 -49.30 39.81
N PHE A 10 29.59 -48.22 39.46
CA PHE A 10 30.81 -47.77 40.17
C PHE A 10 31.10 -46.27 39.91
N LEU A 11 31.67 -45.62 40.91
CA LEU A 11 31.85 -44.18 41.12
C LEU A 11 33.34 -43.89 41.39
N LEU A 12 33.74 -42.60 41.32
CA LEU A 12 35.03 -41.99 41.75
C LEU A 12 36.25 -42.18 40.79
N THR A 13 37.15 -41.24 40.50
CA THR A 13 37.40 -39.83 40.92
C THR A 13 38.58 -39.21 40.12
N SER A 14 38.49 -37.90 39.87
CA SER A 14 39.48 -36.83 40.16
C SER A 14 40.83 -36.64 39.41
N ILE A 15 41.04 -35.36 39.04
CA ILE A 15 42.26 -34.50 39.13
C ILE A 15 42.86 -33.92 37.82
N LEU A 16 42.73 -32.59 37.82
CA LEU A 16 43.38 -31.46 37.15
C LEU A 16 44.90 -31.48 36.86
N SER A 17 45.21 -30.95 35.66
CA SER A 17 46.13 -29.84 35.33
C SER A 17 47.63 -30.04 35.06
N LEU A 18 48.10 -29.13 34.17
CA LEU A 18 49.47 -28.65 33.88
C LEU A 18 50.29 -29.58 32.97
N SER A 19 50.94 -29.13 31.89
CA SER A 19 51.62 -27.85 31.62
C SER A 19 52.06 -27.78 30.14
N SER A 20 52.24 -26.56 29.63
CA SER A 20 52.91 -26.25 28.35
C SER A 20 54.44 -26.42 28.44
N PRO A 21 55.18 -26.39 27.32
CA PRO A 21 56.22 -25.35 27.21
C PRO A 21 56.46 -24.73 25.80
N PHE A 22 56.59 -23.40 25.80
CA PHE A 22 57.55 -22.48 25.12
C PHE A 22 58.21 -22.85 23.75
N ILE A 23 58.01 -22.10 22.64
CA ILE A 23 58.74 -20.90 22.11
C ILE A 23 60.12 -21.26 21.43
N PHE A 24 60.51 -20.94 20.16
CA PHE A 24 60.68 -19.65 19.41
C PHE A 24 60.97 -19.89 17.86
N PRO A 25 61.31 -18.89 17.00
CA PRO A 25 60.57 -18.47 15.77
C PRO A 25 61.28 -18.73 14.41
N LEU A 26 60.63 -18.36 13.28
CA LEU A 26 61.11 -17.96 11.91
C LEU A 26 59.96 -18.29 10.92
N ASN A 27 59.49 -17.52 9.94
CA ASN A 27 60.03 -16.49 9.06
C ASN A 27 58.89 -15.61 8.52
N ARG A 28 59.11 -14.29 8.41
CA ARG A 28 58.30 -13.37 7.58
C ARG A 28 58.61 -13.59 6.09
N PRO A 29 57.63 -13.54 5.17
CA PRO A 29 57.90 -13.19 3.79
C PRO A 29 57.58 -11.70 3.54
N LYS A 30 58.66 -10.97 3.28
CA LYS A 30 58.81 -9.83 2.34
C LYS A 30 57.67 -8.82 2.26
N SER A 31 57.89 -7.70 2.94
CA SER A 31 57.42 -6.38 2.54
C SER A 31 57.78 -6.09 1.08
N PHE A 32 56.79 -5.79 0.24
CA PHE A 32 57.05 -5.01 -0.97
C PHE A 32 57.16 -3.54 -0.56
N SER A 33 58.37 -3.01 -0.66
CA SER A 33 58.65 -1.58 -0.60
C SER A 33 58.19 -0.92 -1.91
N LEU A 34 57.12 -0.12 -1.88
CA LEU A 34 56.95 0.92 -2.89
C LEU A 34 57.84 2.10 -2.48
N ARG A 35 58.83 2.42 -3.32
CA ARG A 35 59.58 3.69 -3.22
C ARG A 35 58.63 4.82 -3.59
N ILE A 36 58.22 5.60 -2.60
CA ILE A 36 57.65 6.93 -2.82
C ILE A 36 58.83 7.87 -3.09
N ALA A 37 58.79 8.56 -4.22
CA ALA A 37 59.69 9.68 -4.50
C ALA A 37 58.99 10.99 -4.09
N ASN A 38 59.70 11.73 -3.24
CA ASN A 38 59.59 13.16 -2.89
C ASN A 38 58.44 13.63 -1.97
N GLU A 39 58.83 13.85 -0.71
CA GLU A 39 58.77 15.12 0.05
C GLU A 39 57.58 16.06 -0.21
N ASN A 40 56.63 16.09 0.74
CA ASN A 40 56.41 17.24 1.62
C ASN A 40 55.57 16.81 2.83
N ASP A 41 56.02 17.26 4.01
CA ASP A 41 55.42 17.04 5.33
C ASP A 41 53.92 17.40 5.38
N VAL A 42 53.09 16.48 5.90
CA VAL A 42 51.98 16.84 6.80
C VAL A 42 51.82 15.75 7.86
N ASP A 43 51.77 16.22 9.10
CA ASP A 43 51.72 15.52 10.38
C ASP A 43 50.48 14.60 10.55
N ILE A 44 50.65 13.43 11.18
CA ILE A 44 49.65 12.34 11.27
C ILE A 44 48.82 12.37 12.58
N ASN A 45 48.83 13.44 13.38
CA ASN A 45 48.23 13.41 14.72
C ASN A 45 47.15 14.45 15.07
N GLU A 46 46.37 14.95 14.11
CA GLU A 46 45.16 15.75 14.41
C GLU A 46 44.02 15.48 13.42
N ALA A 47 43.22 14.43 13.67
CA ALA A 47 41.86 14.30 13.13
C ALA A 47 41.08 13.20 13.87
N SER A 48 40.83 13.38 15.18
CA SER A 48 39.86 12.55 15.91
C SER A 48 38.44 13.13 15.94
N ASP A 49 38.20 14.28 15.33
CA ASP A 49 36.89 14.94 15.35
C ASP A 49 36.53 15.44 13.95
N ARG A 50 35.73 14.65 13.22
CA ARG A 50 34.84 15.05 12.12
C ARG A 50 34.21 13.78 11.53
N TRP A 51 33.02 13.44 12.02
CA TRP A 51 32.14 12.42 11.45
C TRP A 51 30.85 13.11 11.04
N GLU A 52 30.87 13.85 9.93
CA GLU A 52 29.66 14.32 9.24
C GLU A 52 29.95 14.32 7.74
N THR A 53 28.94 13.91 6.96
CA THR A 53 28.90 13.69 5.50
C THR A 53 29.42 12.32 4.97
N VAL A 54 28.48 11.38 4.75
CA VAL A 54 28.66 10.24 3.84
C VAL A 54 28.03 10.61 2.51
N THR A 55 28.78 11.31 1.67
CA THR A 55 28.47 11.56 0.26
C THR A 55 29.76 11.44 -0.57
N ASP A 56 29.64 10.98 -1.81
CA ASP A 56 30.67 10.88 -2.88
C ASP A 56 31.70 9.73 -2.91
N ASP A 57 32.11 9.12 -1.79
CA ASP A 57 33.23 8.14 -1.84
C ASP A 57 32.95 6.86 -2.66
N ASN A 58 31.70 6.41 -2.78
CA ASN A 58 31.39 5.12 -3.43
C ASN A 58 31.54 5.13 -4.97
N CYS A 59 31.36 6.30 -5.62
CA CYS A 59 31.57 6.44 -7.07
C CYS A 59 33.06 6.42 -7.41
N GLU A 60 33.87 7.12 -6.60
CA GLU A 60 35.32 7.16 -6.76
C GLU A 60 35.98 5.82 -6.46
N ILE A 61 35.47 5.01 -5.52
CA ILE A 61 36.03 3.69 -5.20
C ILE A 61 36.03 2.77 -6.43
N VAL A 62 34.90 2.64 -7.14
CA VAL A 62 34.80 1.73 -8.31
C VAL A 62 35.60 2.26 -9.50
N GLU A 63 35.59 3.57 -9.75
CA GLU A 63 36.38 4.20 -10.81
C GLU A 63 37.89 4.17 -10.50
N ARG A 64 38.31 4.47 -9.25
CA ARG A 64 39.71 4.38 -8.81
C ARG A 64 40.21 2.93 -8.84
N ILE A 65 39.40 1.94 -8.46
CA ILE A 65 39.75 0.52 -8.57
C ILE A 65 39.88 0.10 -10.04
N ARG A 66 38.97 0.54 -10.92
CA ARG A 66 39.08 0.31 -12.37
C ARG A 66 40.33 0.97 -12.98
N GLN A 67 40.71 2.14 -12.49
CA GLN A 67 41.92 2.85 -12.89
C GLN A 67 43.20 2.21 -12.32
N HIS A 68 43.17 1.67 -11.09
CA HIS A 68 44.31 1.00 -10.44
C HIS A 68 44.59 -0.40 -10.99
N HIS A 69 43.56 -1.15 -11.40
CA HIS A 69 43.70 -2.54 -11.84
C HIS A 69 43.85 -2.73 -13.35
N GLY A 70 43.87 -1.64 -14.14
CA GLY A 70 44.13 -1.68 -15.57
C GLY A 70 42.98 -2.28 -16.39
N TRP A 71 42.61 -1.58 -17.45
CA TRP A 71 41.68 -2.11 -18.46
C TRP A 71 42.30 -3.36 -19.11
N ILE A 72 41.82 -4.55 -18.75
CA ILE A 72 41.96 -5.73 -19.59
C ILE A 72 40.57 -6.08 -20.11
N THR A 73 40.19 -5.43 -21.21
CA THR A 73 39.21 -6.01 -22.12
C THR A 73 39.88 -7.21 -22.77
N ASP A 74 39.47 -8.44 -22.43
CA ASP A 74 39.77 -9.59 -23.28
C ASP A 74 38.97 -9.41 -24.59
N PRO A 75 39.61 -9.18 -25.75
CA PRO A 75 38.91 -8.95 -27.00
C PRO A 75 38.15 -10.19 -27.51
N ASN A 76 38.31 -11.36 -26.88
CA ASN A 76 37.74 -12.62 -27.36
C ASN A 76 36.41 -13.02 -26.71
N ILE A 77 35.81 -12.17 -25.88
CA ILE A 77 34.49 -12.42 -25.28
C ILE A 77 33.52 -11.30 -25.67
N LEU A 78 33.16 -11.24 -26.96
CA LEU A 78 31.96 -10.55 -27.42
C LEU A 78 30.82 -11.57 -27.55
N PRO A 79 29.66 -11.38 -26.90
CA PRO A 79 28.49 -12.20 -27.20
C PRO A 79 27.96 -11.83 -28.59
N ASN A 80 27.86 -12.82 -29.47
CA ASN A 80 27.23 -12.69 -30.78
C ASN A 80 25.80 -12.11 -30.63
N PRO A 81 25.40 -11.11 -31.42
CA PRO A 81 24.00 -10.68 -31.47
C PRO A 81 23.14 -11.82 -32.04
N LEU A 82 22.26 -12.37 -31.21
CA LEU A 82 21.30 -13.40 -31.61
C LEU A 82 20.29 -12.81 -32.61
N THR A 83 20.35 -13.28 -33.84
CA THR A 83 19.33 -13.09 -34.88
C THR A 83 17.98 -13.71 -34.45
N PRO A 84 16.83 -13.04 -34.70
CA PRO A 84 15.52 -13.59 -34.40
C PRO A 84 15.17 -14.79 -35.32
N PRO A 85 14.45 -15.81 -34.83
CA PRO A 85 14.09 -16.97 -35.65
C PRO A 85 12.94 -16.64 -36.62
N SER A 86 13.08 -17.11 -37.86
CA SER A 86 12.05 -17.09 -38.91
C SER A 86 10.83 -17.97 -38.55
N PRO A 87 9.62 -17.65 -39.04
CA PRO A 87 8.42 -18.44 -38.76
C PRO A 87 8.42 -19.76 -39.55
N PRO A 88 7.88 -20.86 -38.98
CA PRO A 88 7.78 -22.12 -39.70
C PRO A 88 6.59 -22.12 -40.68
N ASN A 89 6.88 -22.56 -41.91
CA ASN A 89 5.91 -22.87 -42.96
C ASN A 89 4.93 -23.98 -42.54
N GLY A 90 3.69 -23.84 -42.98
CA GLY A 90 2.56 -24.65 -42.56
C GLY A 90 2.54 -26.10 -43.01
N ARG A 91 1.61 -26.85 -42.42
CA ARG A 91 1.03 -28.06 -42.99
C ARG A 91 -0.48 -28.07 -42.75
N THR A 92 -1.17 -28.23 -43.87
CA THR A 92 -2.59 -28.50 -44.06
C THR A 92 -3.05 -29.81 -43.42
N THR A 93 -4.18 -29.79 -42.72
CA THR A 93 -5.08 -30.95 -42.61
C THR A 93 -6.54 -30.50 -42.69
N THR A 94 -7.29 -31.29 -43.44
CA THR A 94 -8.67 -31.12 -43.90
C THR A 94 -9.69 -31.74 -42.95
N SER A 95 -10.89 -31.13 -42.85
CA SER A 95 -12.25 -31.74 -42.83
C SER A 95 -13.26 -30.85 -42.06
N PRO A 96 -14.58 -31.12 -42.07
CA PRO A 96 -15.51 -30.89 -43.17
C PRO A 96 -16.64 -29.90 -42.80
N LYS A 97 -17.41 -29.47 -43.82
CA LYS A 97 -18.65 -28.67 -43.70
C LYS A 97 -19.71 -29.37 -42.83
N PRO A 98 -20.63 -28.57 -42.24
CA PRO A 98 -22.01 -28.72 -42.69
C PRO A 98 -22.71 -27.39 -43.01
N SER A 99 -23.85 -27.57 -43.67
CA SER A 99 -24.71 -26.66 -44.41
C SER A 99 -25.84 -26.01 -43.59
N SER A 100 -26.46 -25.01 -44.24
CA SER A 100 -27.85 -24.52 -44.06
C SER A 100 -28.03 -23.54 -42.88
N SER A 101 -28.13 -22.24 -43.16
CA SER A 101 -29.35 -21.49 -43.54
C SER A 101 -30.26 -21.20 -42.35
N TYR A 102 -30.07 -20.03 -41.73
CA TYR A 102 -31.15 -19.28 -41.08
C TYR A 102 -30.77 -17.80 -41.09
N THR A 103 -31.43 -17.02 -41.94
CA THR A 103 -31.46 -15.56 -41.86
C THR A 103 -32.58 -15.14 -40.91
N PRO A 104 -32.29 -14.42 -39.82
CA PRO A 104 -33.24 -13.48 -39.26
C PRO A 104 -32.90 -12.09 -39.78
N THR A 105 -33.85 -11.51 -40.50
CA THR A 105 -33.92 -10.10 -40.85
C THR A 105 -33.64 -9.20 -39.63
N PRO A 106 -32.82 -8.14 -39.74
CA PRO A 106 -32.71 -7.17 -38.67
C PRO A 106 -34.01 -6.36 -38.61
N LYS A 107 -34.82 -6.61 -37.57
CA LYS A 107 -35.84 -5.65 -37.11
C LYS A 107 -35.15 -4.34 -36.71
N PRO A 108 -35.69 -3.16 -37.05
CA PRO A 108 -35.09 -1.89 -36.64
C PRO A 108 -35.52 -1.50 -35.21
N PRO A 109 -34.59 -0.98 -34.37
CA PRO A 109 -34.98 -0.06 -33.29
C PRO A 109 -34.00 1.14 -33.13
N PRO A 110 -34.28 2.16 -32.30
CA PRO A 110 -35.32 3.18 -32.43
C PRO A 110 -34.71 4.59 -32.70
N GLN A 111 -35.12 5.26 -33.78
CA GLN A 111 -34.62 6.57 -34.25
C GLN A 111 -35.19 7.81 -33.49
N LEU A 112 -35.56 7.68 -32.22
CA LEU A 112 -36.46 8.64 -31.58
C LEU A 112 -35.85 9.74 -30.70
N LEU A 113 -34.52 9.77 -30.49
CA LEU A 113 -33.89 10.76 -29.61
C LEU A 113 -33.26 11.96 -30.36
N ALA A 114 -32.48 11.73 -31.41
CA ALA A 114 -31.83 12.79 -32.20
C ALA A 114 -32.83 13.68 -32.97
N SER A 115 -33.95 13.10 -33.43
CA SER A 115 -35.02 13.82 -34.14
C SER A 115 -35.89 14.68 -33.22
N ARG A 116 -35.99 14.33 -31.92
CA ARG A 116 -36.73 15.10 -30.91
C ARG A 116 -35.96 16.33 -30.44
N ILE A 117 -34.63 16.25 -30.33
CA ILE A 117 -33.77 17.37 -29.92
C ILE A 117 -33.75 18.46 -31.00
N THR A 118 -33.69 18.07 -32.27
CA THR A 118 -33.65 19.01 -33.42
C THR A 118 -34.97 19.80 -33.59
N LYS A 119 -36.12 19.18 -33.31
CA LYS A 119 -37.44 19.86 -33.38
C LYS A 119 -37.68 20.84 -32.22
N LEU A 120 -37.04 20.65 -31.08
CA LEU A 120 -37.22 21.48 -29.86
C LEU A 120 -36.37 22.76 -29.84
N LEU A 121 -35.35 22.84 -30.69
CA LEU A 121 -34.45 23.99 -30.83
C LEU A 121 -34.97 25.05 -31.83
N ASN A 122 -35.85 24.66 -32.76
CA ASN A 122 -36.36 25.54 -33.82
C ASN A 122 -37.68 26.26 -33.49
N SER A 123 -38.28 26.05 -32.32
CA SER A 123 -39.56 26.65 -31.94
C SER A 123 -39.48 27.40 -30.61
N GLY A 124 -39.33 28.74 -30.66
CA GLY A 124 -39.57 29.62 -29.51
C GLY A 124 -38.72 30.89 -29.53
N GLY A 125 -39.33 32.03 -29.88
CA GLY A 125 -38.68 33.34 -29.97
C GLY A 125 -38.81 34.24 -28.73
N PHE A 126 -38.01 35.34 -28.78
CA PHE A 126 -37.89 36.55 -27.92
C PHE A 126 -37.03 36.48 -26.63
N PRO A 127 -36.48 37.63 -26.16
CA PRO A 127 -35.38 38.49 -26.66
C PRO A 127 -34.05 38.25 -25.86
N PRO A 128 -32.90 38.89 -26.17
CA PRO A 128 -31.59 38.38 -25.74
C PRO A 128 -31.12 38.90 -24.36
N PRO A 129 -30.48 38.05 -23.53
CA PRO A 129 -29.36 38.43 -22.65
C PRO A 129 -28.02 38.31 -23.42
N PRO A 130 -26.89 38.86 -22.89
CA PRO A 130 -25.68 39.12 -23.67
C PRO A 130 -25.10 37.86 -24.31
N GLN A 131 -24.51 38.06 -25.50
CA GLN A 131 -24.19 37.03 -26.48
C GLN A 131 -23.56 35.75 -25.90
N PRO A 132 -24.12 34.56 -26.18
CA PRO A 132 -23.40 33.30 -26.04
C PRO A 132 -22.39 33.14 -27.20
N PRO A 133 -21.27 32.43 -27.00
CA PRO A 133 -20.43 31.98 -28.10
C PRO A 133 -21.25 31.08 -29.05
N THR A 134 -20.82 31.06 -30.32
CA THR A 134 -21.41 30.42 -31.52
C THR A 134 -22.27 29.16 -31.27
N PRO A 135 -23.42 28.99 -31.95
CA PRO A 135 -24.30 27.84 -31.75
C PRO A 135 -23.60 26.50 -32.05
N ILE A 136 -23.59 25.63 -31.04
CA ILE A 136 -23.03 24.27 -31.03
C ILE A 136 -23.86 23.35 -31.96
N ASN A 137 -23.21 22.60 -32.87
CA ASN A 137 -23.90 21.73 -33.82
C ASN A 137 -23.90 20.27 -33.34
N LEU A 138 -24.91 19.93 -32.53
CA LEU A 138 -25.07 18.60 -31.92
C LEU A 138 -25.58 17.50 -32.88
N SER A 139 -25.64 17.74 -34.19
CA SER A 139 -26.28 16.81 -35.15
C SER A 139 -25.48 15.53 -35.46
N ASN A 140 -24.22 15.42 -35.01
CA ASN A 140 -23.32 14.29 -35.30
C ASN A 140 -23.33 13.16 -34.22
N LEU A 141 -24.21 13.23 -33.21
CA LEU A 141 -24.30 12.26 -32.11
C LEU A 141 -24.87 10.90 -32.57
N ARG A 142 -23.98 9.93 -32.89
CA ARG A 142 -24.30 8.49 -32.94
C ARG A 142 -23.33 7.72 -32.03
N VAL A 143 -23.83 7.12 -30.95
CA VAL A 143 -23.04 6.26 -30.05
C VAL A 143 -23.61 4.84 -30.06
N SER A 144 -22.77 3.86 -30.36
CA SER A 144 -23.04 2.41 -30.31
C SER A 144 -22.94 1.90 -28.87
N SER A 145 -23.86 1.01 -28.47
CA SER A 145 -24.12 0.60 -27.09
C SER A 145 -23.16 -0.46 -26.50
N THR A 146 -21.87 -0.50 -26.88
CA THR A 146 -20.99 -1.65 -26.56
C THR A 146 -19.56 -1.31 -26.13
N LEU A 147 -19.19 -0.06 -25.85
CA LEU A 147 -17.82 0.32 -25.47
C LEU A 147 -17.71 0.81 -24.02
N SER A 148 -16.61 0.44 -23.35
CA SER A 148 -16.17 0.98 -22.06
C SER A 148 -16.26 2.52 -22.06
N GLY A 149 -16.66 3.14 -20.94
CA GLY A 149 -16.89 4.58 -20.83
C GLY A 149 -15.71 5.44 -21.33
N THR A 150 -14.47 4.98 -21.16
CA THR A 150 -13.25 5.65 -21.64
C THR A 150 -13.12 5.66 -23.17
N LEU A 151 -13.47 4.57 -23.85
CA LEU A 151 -13.46 4.50 -25.32
C LEU A 151 -14.62 5.30 -25.91
N THR A 152 -15.80 5.24 -25.28
CA THR A 152 -16.97 6.06 -25.66
C THR A 152 -16.66 7.55 -25.55
N TYR A 153 -15.97 7.97 -24.48
CA TYR A 153 -15.49 9.33 -24.29
C TYR A 153 -14.45 9.74 -25.35
N TYR A 154 -13.43 8.91 -25.60
CA TYR A 154 -12.38 9.23 -26.56
C TYR A 154 -12.92 9.44 -27.98
N TYR A 155 -13.76 8.52 -28.46
CA TYR A 155 -14.41 8.67 -29.77
C TYR A 155 -15.36 9.86 -29.79
N PHE A 156 -16.10 10.12 -28.70
CA PHE A 156 -16.99 11.27 -28.61
C PHE A 156 -16.22 12.60 -28.71
N ILE A 157 -15.15 12.78 -27.94
CA ILE A 157 -14.30 13.99 -27.99
C ILE A 157 -13.73 14.23 -29.39
N GLN A 158 -13.32 13.17 -30.09
CA GLN A 158 -12.78 13.29 -31.44
C GLN A 158 -13.81 13.77 -32.49
N THR A 159 -15.11 13.67 -32.20
CA THR A 159 -16.17 14.19 -33.09
C THR A 159 -16.49 15.67 -32.88
N LEU A 160 -15.96 16.29 -31.82
CA LEU A 160 -16.22 17.69 -31.48
C LEU A 160 -15.20 18.63 -32.15
N THR A 161 -15.66 19.81 -32.54
CA THR A 161 -14.76 20.93 -32.89
C THR A 161 -14.04 21.45 -31.63
N GLU A 162 -12.91 22.14 -31.77
CA GLU A 162 -12.16 22.68 -30.61
C GLU A 162 -13.03 23.56 -29.67
N PRO A 163 -13.90 24.47 -30.15
CA PRO A 163 -14.79 25.23 -29.26
C PRO A 163 -15.83 24.35 -28.55
N GLU A 164 -16.26 23.26 -29.17
CA GLU A 164 -17.20 22.30 -28.56
C GLU A 164 -16.50 21.42 -27.52
N LYS A 165 -15.24 21.07 -27.74
CA LYS A 165 -14.40 20.39 -26.74
C LYS A 165 -14.25 21.25 -25.50
N GLU A 166 -13.90 22.52 -25.63
CA GLU A 166 -13.78 23.43 -24.49
C GLU A 166 -15.09 23.52 -23.68
N CYS A 167 -16.23 23.70 -24.36
CA CYS A 167 -17.54 23.73 -23.69
C CYS A 167 -17.84 22.43 -22.94
N PHE A 168 -17.45 21.30 -23.52
CA PHE A 168 -17.72 19.98 -22.98
C PHE A 168 -16.76 19.60 -21.85
N GLU A 169 -15.50 20.00 -21.91
CA GLU A 169 -14.52 19.88 -20.81
C GLU A 169 -15.00 20.68 -19.59
N GLU A 170 -15.50 21.90 -19.81
CA GLU A 170 -16.04 22.71 -18.73
C GLU A 170 -17.35 22.15 -18.15
N LEU A 171 -18.18 21.47 -18.97
CA LEU A 171 -19.33 20.70 -18.50
C LEU A 171 -18.88 19.53 -17.62
N ILE A 172 -17.81 18.83 -17.98
CA ILE A 172 -17.21 17.76 -17.18
C ILE A 172 -16.75 18.31 -15.83
N ASP A 173 -16.02 19.44 -15.84
CA ASP A 173 -15.50 20.03 -14.60
C ASP A 173 -16.61 20.58 -13.69
N LEU A 174 -17.68 21.13 -14.27
CA LEU A 174 -18.90 21.47 -13.53
C LEU A 174 -19.57 20.22 -12.93
N GLY A 175 -19.58 19.10 -13.65
CA GLY A 175 -20.08 17.81 -13.18
C GLY A 175 -19.22 17.23 -12.06
N LYS A 176 -17.89 17.34 -12.15
CA LYS A 176 -16.94 16.92 -11.10
C LYS A 176 -17.18 17.67 -9.80
N ALA A 177 -17.62 18.93 -9.87
CA ALA A 177 -17.94 19.74 -8.70
C ALA A 177 -19.21 19.27 -7.95
N TYR A 178 -19.97 18.29 -8.47
CA TYR A 178 -21.16 17.72 -7.84
C TYR A 178 -20.84 16.61 -6.82
N GLY A 179 -20.17 16.96 -5.73
CA GLY A 179 -19.88 15.98 -4.70
C GLY A 179 -19.28 16.57 -3.43
N VAL A 180 -18.41 15.78 -2.81
CA VAL A 180 -17.63 16.13 -1.62
C VAL A 180 -16.15 16.21 -1.93
N GLY A 181 -15.41 16.88 -1.07
CA GLY A 181 -13.97 17.06 -1.19
C GLY A 181 -13.58 18.49 -1.55
N LYS A 182 -12.28 18.76 -1.50
CA LYS A 182 -11.70 20.10 -1.66
C LYS A 182 -12.16 20.77 -2.95
N TYR A 183 -12.08 20.05 -4.08
CA TYR A 183 -12.51 20.52 -5.39
C TYR A 183 -13.97 21.00 -5.41
N ALA A 184 -14.89 20.21 -4.87
CA ALA A 184 -16.32 20.54 -4.88
C ALA A 184 -16.68 21.74 -3.99
N LEU A 185 -15.93 21.93 -2.89
CA LEU A 185 -16.10 23.04 -1.95
C LEU A 185 -15.53 24.35 -2.48
N GLU A 186 -14.38 24.30 -3.16
CA GLU A 186 -13.69 25.48 -3.68
C GLU A 186 -14.30 26.00 -4.98
N ARG A 187 -14.86 25.12 -5.81
CA ARG A 187 -15.41 25.50 -7.12
C ARG A 187 -16.89 25.83 -7.04
N LYS A 188 -17.24 27.07 -7.36
CA LYS A 188 -18.64 27.51 -7.49
C LYS A 188 -19.14 27.21 -8.90
N ARG A 189 -20.47 27.20 -9.09
CA ARG A 189 -21.01 26.92 -10.44
C ARG A 189 -20.61 28.01 -11.43
N GLU A 190 -20.48 29.25 -10.95
CA GLU A 190 -20.13 30.45 -11.70
C GLU A 190 -18.72 30.37 -12.31
N ASP A 191 -17.87 29.48 -11.79
CA ASP A 191 -16.54 29.21 -12.34
C ASP A 191 -16.60 28.46 -13.68
N PHE A 192 -17.79 27.99 -14.09
CA PHE A 192 -18.01 27.17 -15.29
C PHE A 192 -19.07 27.76 -16.25
N PRO A 193 -18.89 29.00 -16.76
CA PRO A 193 -19.84 29.66 -17.64
C PRO A 193 -20.17 28.90 -18.95
N LYS A 194 -19.20 28.25 -19.62
CA LYS A 194 -19.46 27.45 -20.84
C LYS A 194 -20.22 26.16 -20.51
N GLY A 195 -19.86 25.49 -19.40
CA GLY A 195 -20.60 24.32 -18.93
C GLY A 195 -22.06 24.65 -18.59
N ILE A 196 -22.29 25.80 -17.96
CA ILE A 196 -23.63 26.35 -17.70
C ILE A 196 -24.36 26.66 -19.02
N ALA A 197 -23.68 27.26 -20.00
CA ALA A 197 -24.26 27.57 -21.31
C ALA A 197 -24.71 26.30 -22.05
N VAL A 198 -23.95 25.21 -21.97
CA VAL A 198 -24.34 23.90 -22.52
C VAL A 198 -25.64 23.41 -21.87
N LEU A 199 -25.75 23.47 -20.54
CA LEU A 199 -26.98 23.09 -19.84
C LEU A 199 -28.18 23.97 -20.24
N ALA A 200 -27.96 25.27 -20.39
CA ALA A 200 -28.98 26.21 -20.81
C ALA A 200 -29.49 25.91 -22.24
N CYS A 201 -28.58 25.66 -23.19
CA CYS A 201 -28.91 25.29 -24.57
C CYS A 201 -29.74 24.00 -24.62
N LEU A 202 -29.43 23.05 -23.73
CA LEU A 202 -30.16 21.78 -23.59
C LEU A 202 -31.43 21.90 -22.74
N LYS A 203 -31.84 23.11 -22.34
CA LYS A 203 -33.02 23.39 -21.49
C LYS A 203 -32.99 22.59 -20.18
N ARG A 204 -31.80 22.42 -19.59
CA ARG A 204 -31.58 21.75 -18.29
C ARG A 204 -31.37 22.76 -17.18
N LYS A 205 -31.56 22.32 -15.93
CA LYS A 205 -31.22 23.12 -14.74
C LYS A 205 -29.72 23.43 -14.76
N GLN A 206 -29.34 24.68 -14.51
CA GLN A 206 -27.94 25.13 -14.54
C GLN A 206 -27.26 24.86 -13.18
N THR A 207 -27.14 23.59 -12.83
CA THR A 207 -26.58 23.13 -11.55
C THR A 207 -25.53 22.04 -11.76
N LYS A 208 -24.60 21.92 -10.80
CA LYS A 208 -23.58 20.85 -10.75
C LYS A 208 -24.21 19.46 -10.90
N SER A 209 -25.30 19.20 -10.17
CA SER A 209 -26.08 17.95 -10.25
C SER A 209 -26.62 17.68 -11.65
N SER A 210 -27.10 18.72 -12.36
CA SER A 210 -27.63 18.56 -13.70
C SER A 210 -26.54 18.32 -14.74
N ALA A 211 -25.34 18.89 -14.56
CA ALA A 211 -24.15 18.56 -15.36
C ALA A 211 -23.78 17.09 -15.20
N PHE A 212 -23.63 16.63 -13.95
CA PHE A 212 -23.37 15.22 -13.64
C PHE A 212 -24.42 14.29 -14.27
N LYS A 213 -25.71 14.61 -14.09
CA LYS A 213 -26.81 13.82 -14.66
C LYS A 213 -26.74 13.77 -16.19
N LEU A 214 -26.41 14.88 -16.85
CA LEU A 214 -26.22 14.89 -18.30
C LEU A 214 -25.07 13.95 -18.71
N LEU A 215 -23.95 13.95 -18.00
CA LEU A 215 -22.81 13.05 -18.28
C LEU A 215 -23.20 11.57 -18.10
N CYS A 216 -24.06 11.26 -17.12
CA CYS A 216 -24.64 9.92 -16.97
C CYS A 216 -25.62 9.54 -18.09
N ASP A 217 -26.49 10.47 -18.49
CA ASP A 217 -27.46 10.25 -19.57
C ASP A 217 -26.74 9.96 -20.89
N LEU A 218 -25.60 10.63 -21.11
CA LEU A 218 -24.70 10.45 -22.26
C LEU A 218 -23.81 9.20 -22.15
N LYS A 219 -23.89 8.43 -21.06
CA LYS A 219 -23.06 7.24 -20.80
C LYS A 219 -21.55 7.48 -20.76
N ILE A 220 -21.15 8.73 -20.50
CA ILE A 220 -19.76 9.10 -20.23
C ILE A 220 -19.39 8.64 -18.81
N TRP A 221 -20.30 8.88 -17.87
CA TRP A 221 -20.17 8.48 -16.47
C TRP A 221 -21.26 7.50 -16.07
N THR A 222 -20.98 6.71 -15.05
CA THR A 222 -22.02 5.92 -14.38
C THR A 222 -22.70 6.73 -13.28
N VAL A 223 -23.87 6.28 -12.81
CA VAL A 223 -24.52 6.90 -11.64
C VAL A 223 -23.75 6.70 -10.34
N HIS A 224 -22.68 5.90 -10.36
CA HIS A 224 -21.76 5.64 -9.24
C HIS A 224 -20.33 6.11 -9.54
N GLU A 225 -20.15 7.02 -10.51
CA GLU A 225 -18.84 7.55 -10.83
C GLU A 225 -18.15 8.15 -9.59
N ASP A 226 -16.92 7.74 -9.33
CA ASP A 226 -16.14 8.16 -8.17
C ASP A 226 -15.52 9.54 -8.43
N LEU A 227 -16.29 10.57 -8.09
CA LEU A 227 -15.86 11.96 -8.26
C LEU A 227 -14.68 12.32 -7.35
N SER A 228 -14.51 11.63 -6.22
CA SER A 228 -13.38 11.87 -5.32
C SER A 228 -12.06 11.44 -5.99
N LEU A 229 -12.08 10.32 -6.72
CA LEU A 229 -10.96 9.92 -7.57
C LEU A 229 -10.73 10.88 -8.74
N LEU A 230 -11.79 11.25 -9.49
CA LEU A 230 -11.67 12.10 -10.68
C LEU A 230 -11.19 13.54 -10.39
N THR A 231 -11.41 14.03 -9.17
CA THR A 231 -11.00 15.37 -8.73
C THR A 231 -9.69 15.36 -7.93
N SER A 232 -9.16 14.17 -7.66
CA SER A 232 -7.93 14.02 -6.89
C SER A 232 -6.70 14.30 -7.74
N LYS A 233 -5.57 14.49 -7.06
CA LYS A 233 -4.24 14.50 -7.70
C LYS A 233 -3.69 13.11 -8.00
N TYR A 234 -4.43 12.03 -7.67
CA TYR A 234 -3.94 10.67 -7.80
C TYR A 234 -3.78 10.28 -9.29
N PRO A 235 -2.58 9.88 -9.75
CA PRO A 235 -2.34 9.62 -11.18
C PRO A 235 -3.10 8.39 -11.69
N MET A 236 -4.00 8.58 -12.65
CA MET A 236 -4.68 7.48 -13.36
C MET A 236 -3.77 6.84 -14.44
N PHE A 237 -3.95 5.55 -14.73
CA PHE A 237 -3.16 4.87 -15.78
C PHE A 237 -3.64 5.35 -17.14
N HIS A 238 -2.73 5.89 -17.97
CA HIS A 238 -3.07 6.33 -19.32
C HIS A 238 -2.37 5.50 -20.42
N GLU A 239 -1.33 4.72 -20.11
CA GLU A 239 -0.58 3.96 -21.11
C GLU A 239 -0.12 2.58 -20.59
N PRO A 240 0.04 1.58 -21.48
CA PRO A 240 0.65 0.30 -21.14
C PRO A 240 2.16 0.48 -20.97
N TRP A 241 2.62 0.48 -19.72
CA TRP A 241 4.04 0.52 -19.39
C TRP A 241 4.67 -0.82 -19.77
N GLY A 242 5.64 -0.80 -20.70
CA GLY A 242 6.37 -1.99 -21.10
C GLY A 242 7.06 -2.67 -19.92
N GLY A 243 6.76 -3.94 -19.69
CA GLY A 243 7.54 -4.82 -18.82
C GLY A 243 8.69 -5.41 -19.62
N GLY A 244 9.93 -5.08 -19.27
CA GLY A 244 11.13 -5.69 -19.83
C GLY A 244 11.84 -6.53 -18.78
N LYS A 245 12.56 -7.57 -19.21
CA LYS A 245 13.44 -8.34 -18.32
C LYS A 245 14.54 -7.40 -17.81
N VAL A 246 14.45 -7.00 -16.55
CA VAL A 246 15.43 -6.11 -15.93
C VAL A 246 16.66 -6.93 -15.55
N PHE A 247 17.83 -6.39 -15.86
CA PHE A 247 19.12 -6.84 -15.35
C PHE A 247 19.06 -7.00 -13.83
N ASP A 248 19.55 -8.11 -13.28
CA ASP A 248 19.58 -8.38 -11.82
C ASP A 248 21.02 -8.29 -11.31
N PRO A 249 21.44 -7.14 -10.75
CA PRO A 249 22.80 -6.97 -10.22
C PRO A 249 23.11 -7.95 -9.08
N ASP A 250 22.10 -8.33 -8.29
CA ASP A 250 22.28 -9.22 -7.14
C ASP A 250 22.64 -10.64 -7.59
N GLU A 251 22.11 -11.08 -8.73
CA GLU A 251 22.44 -12.36 -9.35
C GLU A 251 23.86 -12.34 -9.95
N VAL A 252 24.20 -11.27 -10.67
CA VAL A 252 25.52 -11.10 -11.31
C VAL A 252 26.65 -11.01 -10.28
N LEU A 253 26.44 -10.31 -9.17
CA LEU A 253 27.38 -10.22 -8.05
C LEU A 253 27.42 -11.49 -7.19
N LYS A 254 26.65 -12.53 -7.53
CA LYS A 254 26.46 -13.75 -6.72
C LYS A 254 26.01 -13.44 -5.28
N GLY A 255 25.34 -12.30 -5.09
CA GLY A 255 24.79 -11.85 -3.82
C GLY A 255 23.46 -12.54 -3.48
N ARG A 256 22.74 -13.04 -4.48
CA ARG A 256 21.46 -13.73 -4.29
C ARG A 256 21.64 -15.15 -3.73
N LYS A 257 21.13 -15.38 -2.51
CA LYS A 257 21.17 -16.68 -1.84
C LYS A 257 20.03 -17.59 -2.28
N ASP A 258 20.30 -18.87 -2.48
CA ASP A 258 19.26 -19.86 -2.75
C ASP A 258 18.62 -20.32 -1.44
N LEU A 259 17.37 -19.95 -1.23
CA LEU A 259 16.56 -20.33 -0.07
C LEU A 259 15.32 -21.15 -0.50
N ARG A 260 15.29 -21.67 -1.74
CA ARG A 260 14.15 -22.45 -2.27
C ARG A 260 13.92 -23.78 -1.54
N TYR A 261 14.87 -24.20 -0.71
CA TYR A 261 14.76 -25.37 0.16
C TYR A 261 13.94 -25.08 1.43
N LEU A 262 13.70 -23.81 1.77
CA LEU A 262 12.89 -23.41 2.92
C LEU A 262 11.39 -23.54 2.63
N LYS A 263 10.63 -23.96 3.64
CA LYS A 263 9.18 -24.07 3.57
C LYS A 263 8.55 -22.68 3.78
N VAL A 264 8.17 -22.01 2.69
CA VAL A 264 7.63 -20.64 2.72
C VAL A 264 6.10 -20.65 2.67
N TYR A 265 5.48 -19.92 3.59
CA TYR A 265 4.05 -19.66 3.66
C TYR A 265 3.76 -18.20 3.29
N THR A 266 2.74 -17.93 2.49
CA THR A 266 2.13 -16.59 2.38
C THR A 266 0.74 -16.65 3.00
N ILE A 267 0.34 -15.62 3.74
CA ILE A 267 -0.94 -15.57 4.47
C ILE A 267 -1.59 -14.22 4.21
N ASP A 268 -2.62 -14.21 3.37
CA ASP A 268 -3.23 -12.99 2.86
C ASP A 268 -4.77 -13.06 2.88
N GLY A 269 -5.43 -11.96 2.53
CA GLY A 269 -6.86 -12.00 2.23
C GLY A 269 -7.15 -12.82 0.96
N SER A 270 -8.30 -13.49 0.92
CA SER A 270 -8.72 -14.32 -0.23
C SER A 270 -8.70 -13.61 -1.61
N ASN A 271 -8.89 -12.29 -1.62
CA ASN A 271 -8.87 -11.46 -2.83
C ASN A 271 -7.51 -10.77 -3.09
N ALA A 272 -6.44 -11.13 -2.36
CA ALA A 272 -5.13 -10.50 -2.51
C ALA A 272 -4.47 -10.88 -3.84
N VAL A 273 -4.11 -9.84 -4.61
CA VAL A 273 -3.40 -9.96 -5.90
C VAL A 273 -1.91 -9.65 -5.73
N GLU A 274 -1.58 -8.65 -4.90
CA GLU A 274 -0.21 -8.23 -4.56
C GLU A 274 0.22 -9.01 -3.32
N ILE A 275 1.10 -10.00 -3.49
CA ILE A 275 1.61 -10.84 -2.40
C ILE A 275 3.04 -10.38 -2.11
N ASP A 276 3.19 -9.50 -1.13
CA ASP A 276 4.48 -8.90 -0.79
C ASP A 276 5.34 -9.82 0.07
N ASP A 277 4.76 -10.53 1.03
CA ASP A 277 5.48 -11.20 2.10
C ASP A 277 5.28 -12.71 2.16
N GLY A 278 6.32 -13.40 2.62
CA GLY A 278 6.36 -14.83 2.85
C GLY A 278 7.19 -15.15 4.09
N ILE A 279 6.80 -16.20 4.82
CA ILE A 279 7.29 -16.48 6.16
C ILE A 279 7.77 -17.93 6.22
N THR A 280 8.92 -18.15 6.87
CA THR A 280 9.41 -19.49 7.24
C THR A 280 9.80 -19.51 8.71
N TYR A 281 9.49 -20.60 9.40
CA TYR A 281 9.96 -20.88 10.75
C TYR A 281 11.02 -21.99 10.75
N GLU A 282 12.13 -21.76 11.45
CA GLU A 282 13.15 -22.77 11.73
C GLU A 282 13.34 -22.93 13.25
N ALA A 283 13.26 -24.16 13.74
CA ALA A 283 13.60 -24.48 15.13
C ALA A 283 15.12 -24.64 15.25
N LEU A 284 15.74 -23.90 16.19
CA LEU A 284 17.17 -24.04 16.46
C LEU A 284 17.45 -24.98 17.65
N PRO A 285 18.54 -25.77 17.62
CA PRO A 285 18.92 -26.62 18.74
C PRO A 285 19.19 -25.84 20.05
N SER A 286 19.54 -24.56 19.95
CA SER A 286 19.78 -23.67 21.08
C SER A 286 18.53 -23.26 21.85
N GLY A 287 17.33 -23.53 21.31
CA GLY A 287 16.06 -23.02 21.86
C GLY A 287 15.69 -21.60 21.42
N LEU A 288 16.59 -20.91 20.69
CA LEU A 288 16.25 -19.65 20.00
C LEU A 288 15.24 -19.92 18.88
N LYS A 289 14.33 -18.96 18.64
CA LYS A 289 13.40 -19.02 17.51
C LYS A 289 14.03 -18.33 16.32
N ARG A 290 14.11 -18.99 15.17
CA ARG A 290 14.53 -18.35 13.92
C ARG A 290 13.35 -18.24 12.98
N VAL A 291 13.12 -17.04 12.47
CA VAL A 291 12.12 -16.77 11.45
C VAL A 291 12.80 -16.12 10.25
N TRP A 292 12.37 -16.53 9.06
CA TRP A 292 12.72 -15.84 7.83
C TRP A 292 11.51 -15.06 7.35
N ILE A 293 11.75 -13.79 7.03
CA ILE A 293 10.79 -12.92 6.39
C ILE A 293 11.30 -12.64 4.99
N HIS A 294 10.59 -13.15 3.99
CA HIS A 294 10.90 -13.02 2.57
C HIS A 294 9.96 -11.97 1.99
N ILE A 295 10.51 -10.85 1.51
CA ILE A 295 9.71 -9.79 0.89
C ILE A 295 10.00 -9.73 -0.60
N ALA A 296 8.96 -9.63 -1.43
CA ALA A 296 9.02 -9.52 -2.88
C ALA A 296 10.05 -8.46 -3.32
N ASP A 297 11.00 -8.86 -4.16
CA ASP A 297 12.05 -7.97 -4.64
C ASP A 297 11.59 -7.17 -5.87
N ALA A 298 10.66 -6.24 -5.66
CA ALA A 298 10.07 -5.43 -6.73
C ALA A 298 11.10 -4.52 -7.43
N THR A 299 12.25 -4.23 -6.80
CA THR A 299 13.34 -3.42 -7.37
C THR A 299 13.96 -4.01 -8.65
N ASN A 300 13.71 -5.30 -8.93
CA ASN A 300 14.31 -6.05 -10.03
C ASN A 300 13.36 -6.35 -11.21
N TYR A 301 12.19 -5.70 -11.27
CA TYR A 301 11.16 -5.99 -12.29
C TYR A 301 10.74 -4.77 -13.12
N ALA A 302 11.03 -3.56 -12.65
CA ALA A 302 10.58 -2.34 -13.29
C ALA A 302 11.74 -1.58 -13.96
N SER A 303 11.46 -0.98 -15.12
CA SER A 303 12.36 0.00 -15.73
C SER A 303 12.37 1.31 -14.93
N PRO A 304 13.35 2.20 -15.13
CA PRO A 304 13.33 3.54 -14.53
C PRO A 304 12.02 4.31 -14.77
N ASP A 305 11.42 4.20 -15.96
CA ASP A 305 10.14 4.84 -16.28
C ASP A 305 8.99 4.27 -15.44
N VAL A 306 8.95 2.94 -15.25
CA VAL A 306 7.94 2.31 -14.39
C VAL A 306 8.12 2.79 -12.95
N PHE A 307 9.35 2.87 -12.44
CA PHE A 307 9.60 3.41 -11.09
C PHE A 307 9.24 4.90 -10.98
N LYS A 308 9.48 5.71 -12.01
CA LYS A 308 9.06 7.12 -12.05
C LYS A 308 7.55 7.26 -11.89
N ASN A 309 6.77 6.37 -12.51
CA ASN A 309 5.31 6.37 -12.37
C ASN A 309 4.82 5.78 -11.04
N ALA A 310 5.46 4.72 -10.54
CA ALA A 310 5.21 4.20 -9.21
C ALA A 310 5.46 5.27 -8.13
N LYS A 311 6.55 6.03 -8.26
CA LYS A 311 6.89 7.18 -7.38
C LYS A 311 5.80 8.25 -7.41
N LYS A 312 5.31 8.62 -8.61
CA LYS A 312 4.19 9.58 -8.76
C LYS A 312 2.92 9.11 -8.04
N ARG A 313 2.67 7.81 -7.96
CA ARG A 313 1.51 7.22 -7.25
C ARG A 313 1.73 7.07 -5.76
N GLY A 314 2.96 6.77 -5.33
CA GLY A 314 3.36 6.58 -3.94
C GLY A 314 2.78 5.33 -3.25
N THR A 315 1.54 4.95 -3.54
CA THR A 315 0.84 3.80 -2.95
C THR A 315 -0.22 3.23 -3.89
N SER A 316 -0.53 1.93 -3.75
CA SER A 316 -1.77 1.36 -4.32
C SER A 316 -3.00 1.96 -3.62
N LEU A 317 -4.09 2.16 -4.37
CA LEU A 317 -5.37 2.69 -3.90
C LEU A 317 -6.43 1.58 -3.86
N TYR A 318 -7.07 1.35 -2.72
CA TYR A 318 -8.08 0.30 -2.55
C TYR A 318 -9.47 0.92 -2.34
N LEU A 319 -10.27 0.95 -3.41
CA LEU A 319 -11.64 1.46 -3.40
C LEU A 319 -12.65 0.31 -3.19
N PRO A 320 -13.87 0.58 -2.71
CA PRO A 320 -14.88 -0.45 -2.52
C PRO A 320 -15.24 -1.23 -3.79
N THR A 321 -15.07 -0.63 -4.96
CA THR A 321 -15.39 -1.24 -6.25
C THR A 321 -14.20 -1.93 -6.93
N HIS A 322 -12.97 -1.45 -6.70
CA HIS A 322 -11.75 -1.94 -7.36
C HIS A 322 -10.49 -1.40 -6.68
N ALA A 323 -9.34 -2.00 -6.98
CA ALA A 323 -8.03 -1.46 -6.60
C ALA A 323 -7.32 -0.83 -7.82
N LEU A 324 -6.63 0.29 -7.60
CA LEU A 324 -5.66 0.86 -8.53
C LEU A 324 -4.26 0.58 -7.98
N GLN A 325 -3.55 -0.34 -8.60
CA GLN A 325 -2.22 -0.77 -8.15
C GLN A 325 -1.17 0.31 -8.41
N MET A 326 -0.14 0.37 -7.58
CA MET A 326 1.00 1.28 -7.76
C MET A 326 1.77 0.93 -9.04
N PHE A 327 1.94 -0.36 -9.30
CA PHE A 327 2.49 -0.89 -10.55
C PHE A 327 1.39 -1.39 -11.49
N PRO A 328 1.66 -1.54 -12.80
CA PRO A 328 0.75 -2.20 -13.72
C PRO A 328 0.44 -3.64 -13.27
N SER A 329 -0.80 -4.08 -13.42
CA SER A 329 -1.25 -5.38 -12.90
C SER A 329 -0.46 -6.58 -13.40
N ALA A 330 -0.10 -6.60 -14.69
CA ALA A 330 0.74 -7.64 -15.27
C ALA A 330 2.13 -7.70 -14.63
N LEU A 331 2.63 -6.58 -14.10
CA LEU A 331 3.92 -6.49 -13.43
C LEU A 331 3.82 -6.84 -11.95
N SER A 332 2.77 -6.36 -11.26
CA SER A 332 2.50 -6.74 -9.86
C SER A 332 2.44 -8.26 -9.70
N VAL A 333 1.80 -8.98 -10.63
CA VAL A 333 1.76 -10.46 -10.62
C VAL A 333 3.16 -11.09 -10.75
N GLN A 334 4.06 -10.49 -11.55
CA GLN A 334 5.44 -10.97 -11.70
C GLN A 334 6.33 -10.63 -10.49
N MET A 335 5.99 -9.60 -9.74
CA MET A 335 6.67 -9.22 -8.50
C MET A 335 6.21 -10.08 -7.31
N SER A 336 4.92 -10.42 -7.24
CA SER A 336 4.28 -11.14 -6.13
C SER A 336 4.94 -12.48 -5.78
N LEU A 337 5.04 -12.81 -4.49
CA LEU A 337 5.47 -14.14 -4.03
C LEU A 337 4.35 -15.17 -4.27
N THR A 338 4.29 -15.73 -5.47
CA THR A 338 3.26 -16.70 -5.85
C THR A 338 3.81 -18.13 -5.85
N PRO A 339 2.98 -19.14 -5.53
CA PRO A 339 3.33 -20.54 -5.74
C PRO A 339 3.72 -20.85 -7.19
N SER A 340 4.32 -22.03 -7.39
CA SER A 340 4.61 -22.60 -8.72
C SER A 340 5.69 -21.90 -9.55
N ARG A 341 6.41 -20.93 -8.98
CA ARG A 341 7.60 -20.33 -9.61
C ARG A 341 8.65 -19.95 -8.58
N ASP A 342 9.88 -19.80 -9.06
CA ASP A 342 10.95 -19.20 -8.26
C ASP A 342 10.72 -17.69 -8.20
N CYS A 343 10.73 -17.18 -6.97
CA CYS A 343 10.49 -15.77 -6.68
C CYS A 343 11.78 -15.13 -6.19
N ARG A 344 12.01 -13.88 -6.60
CA ARG A 344 13.08 -13.03 -6.07
C ARG A 344 12.57 -12.34 -4.82
N ALA A 345 13.35 -12.39 -3.75
CA ALA A 345 13.03 -11.73 -2.49
C ALA A 345 14.23 -10.96 -1.93
N LEU A 346 13.95 -9.95 -1.13
CA LEU A 346 14.84 -9.44 -0.09
C LEU A 346 14.43 -10.15 1.20
N SER A 347 15.32 -10.95 1.78
CA SER A 347 15.02 -11.79 2.94
C SER A 347 15.77 -11.34 4.17
N ALA A 348 15.09 -11.36 5.31
CA ALA A 348 15.68 -11.18 6.62
C ALA A 348 15.58 -12.50 7.42
N CYS A 349 16.72 -13.02 7.85
CA CYS A 349 16.82 -14.05 8.87
C CYS A 349 16.88 -13.37 10.23
N ILE A 350 15.89 -13.62 11.09
CA ILE A 350 15.75 -12.96 12.37
C ILE A 350 15.76 -14.04 13.46
N GLU A 351 16.66 -13.89 14.42
CA GLU A 351 16.68 -14.70 15.62
C GLU A 351 16.04 -13.92 16.77
N VAL A 352 15.14 -14.61 17.48
CA VAL A 352 14.36 -14.06 18.57
C VAL A 352 14.66 -14.84 19.84
N ASP A 353 14.98 -14.11 20.91
CA ASP A 353 15.33 -14.69 22.20
C ASP A 353 14.11 -15.24 22.97
N GLU A 354 14.33 -15.64 24.22
CA GLU A 354 13.28 -16.15 25.10
C GLU A 354 12.28 -15.09 25.57
N PHE A 355 12.67 -13.82 25.57
CA PHE A 355 11.84 -12.67 25.95
C PHE A 355 11.15 -12.02 24.75
N GLY A 356 11.39 -12.54 23.55
CA GLY A 356 10.86 -12.00 22.32
C GLY A 356 11.71 -10.92 21.69
N ALA A 357 12.86 -10.52 22.23
CA ALA A 357 13.68 -9.48 21.62
C ALA A 357 14.42 -9.98 20.37
N VAL A 358 14.72 -9.07 19.43
CA VAL A 358 15.60 -9.36 18.29
C VAL A 358 17.02 -9.53 18.82
N SER A 359 17.56 -10.75 18.74
CA SER A 359 18.94 -11.04 19.17
C SER A 359 19.94 -10.94 18.02
N ASN A 360 19.50 -11.29 16.80
CA ASN A 360 20.33 -11.23 15.60
C ASN A 360 19.47 -10.99 14.35
N ILE A 361 20.04 -10.29 13.36
CA ILE A 361 19.45 -10.12 12.04
C ILE A 361 20.52 -10.22 10.95
N ASN A 362 20.21 -10.98 9.90
CA ASN A 362 20.97 -11.00 8.66
C ASN A 362 20.04 -10.78 7.46
N VAL A 363 20.40 -9.84 6.58
CA VAL A 363 19.61 -9.46 5.41
C VAL A 363 20.35 -9.85 4.12
N MET A 364 19.62 -10.39 3.15
CA MET A 364 20.19 -10.82 1.87
C MET A 364 19.16 -10.79 0.73
N SER A 365 19.62 -10.50 -0.48
CA SER A 365 18.86 -10.85 -1.69
C SER A 365 18.79 -12.38 -1.80
N SER A 366 17.64 -12.93 -2.20
CA SER A 366 17.43 -14.38 -2.25
C SER A 366 16.51 -14.86 -3.39
N TRP A 367 16.59 -16.15 -3.67
CA TRP A 367 15.59 -16.93 -4.40
C TRP A 367 14.78 -17.74 -3.40
N VAL A 368 13.45 -17.69 -3.51
CA VAL A 368 12.52 -18.45 -2.67
C VAL A 368 11.49 -19.17 -3.53
N ARG A 369 10.87 -20.22 -2.97
CA ARG A 369 9.76 -20.92 -3.58
C ARG A 369 8.63 -21.03 -2.57
N VAL A 370 7.50 -20.37 -2.86
CA VAL A 370 6.31 -20.44 -2.01
C VAL A 370 5.73 -21.83 -2.07
N GLN A 371 5.63 -22.47 -0.91
CA GLN A 371 5.09 -23.82 -0.79
C GLN A 371 3.58 -23.79 -0.57
N TYR A 372 3.10 -22.86 0.28
CA TYR A 372 1.68 -22.69 0.56
C TYR A 372 1.28 -21.22 0.46
N LYS A 373 0.26 -20.95 -0.36
CA LYS A 373 -0.48 -19.69 -0.33
C LYS A 373 -1.76 -19.95 0.44
N LEU A 374 -1.87 -19.37 1.63
CA LEU A 374 -2.99 -19.55 2.55
C LEU A 374 -3.75 -18.25 2.71
N THR A 375 -5.04 -18.37 3.00
CA THR A 375 -5.90 -17.29 3.46
C THR A 375 -5.89 -17.19 4.98
N PHE A 376 -6.27 -16.04 5.54
CA PHE A 376 -6.47 -15.91 6.98
C PHE A 376 -7.47 -16.94 7.51
N GLU A 377 -8.55 -17.17 6.77
CA GLU A 377 -9.59 -18.14 7.13
C GLU A 377 -9.05 -19.58 7.17
N GLU A 378 -8.27 -20.01 6.18
CA GLU A 378 -7.64 -21.34 6.17
C GLU A 378 -6.67 -21.52 7.33
N VAL A 379 -5.87 -20.50 7.67
CA VAL A 379 -4.94 -20.59 8.81
C VAL A 379 -5.69 -20.66 10.13
N GLU A 380 -6.79 -19.93 10.28
CA GLU A 380 -7.63 -19.99 11.48
C GLU A 380 -8.23 -21.40 11.66
N GLU A 381 -8.78 -21.97 10.58
CA GLU A 381 -9.31 -23.35 10.55
C GLU A 381 -8.23 -24.37 10.91
N MET A 382 -7.04 -24.27 10.31
CA MET A 382 -5.90 -25.14 10.64
C MET A 382 -5.51 -25.07 12.13
N ILE A 383 -5.61 -23.89 12.75
CA ILE A 383 -5.31 -23.72 14.17
C ILE A 383 -6.40 -24.35 15.03
N ASP A 384 -7.67 -24.14 14.69
CA ASP A 384 -8.82 -24.61 15.47
C ASP A 384 -8.97 -26.14 15.40
N GLU A 385 -8.69 -26.74 14.25
CA GLU A 385 -8.71 -28.20 14.06
C GLU A 385 -7.45 -28.91 14.58
N GLY A 386 -6.45 -28.15 15.05
CA GLY A 386 -5.20 -28.69 15.58
C GLY A 386 -4.16 -29.09 14.51
N ILE A 387 -4.49 -28.96 13.23
CA ILE A 387 -3.60 -29.24 12.08
C ILE A 387 -2.31 -28.41 12.20
N ALA A 388 -2.42 -27.13 12.57
CA ALA A 388 -1.29 -26.21 12.73
C ALA A 388 -0.31 -26.62 13.85
N PHE A 389 -0.67 -27.58 14.72
CA PHE A 389 0.19 -28.05 15.80
C PHE A 389 0.70 -29.48 15.58
N ASN A 390 -0.05 -30.30 14.85
CA ASN A 390 0.24 -31.73 14.69
C ASN A 390 0.90 -32.05 13.33
N GLU A 391 0.38 -31.47 12.25
CA GLU A 391 0.80 -31.79 10.88
C GLU A 391 1.64 -30.64 10.29
N GLU A 392 1.12 -29.42 10.39
CA GLU A 392 1.74 -28.19 9.94
C GLU A 392 2.27 -27.36 11.11
N TRP A 393 3.05 -28.03 11.98
CA TRP A 393 3.53 -27.52 13.27
C TRP A 393 4.27 -26.16 13.22
N GLN A 394 4.82 -25.79 12.05
CA GLN A 394 5.43 -24.48 11.84
C GLN A 394 4.43 -23.34 12.04
N ILE A 395 3.17 -23.49 11.62
CA ILE A 395 2.14 -22.47 11.80
C ILE A 395 1.84 -22.27 13.29
N GLY A 396 1.70 -23.36 14.05
CA GLY A 396 1.54 -23.30 15.49
C GLY A 396 2.75 -22.67 16.20
N SER A 397 3.95 -22.84 15.66
CA SER A 397 5.18 -22.22 16.17
C SER A 397 5.25 -20.72 15.86
N LEU A 398 4.79 -20.31 14.67
CA LEU A 398 4.61 -18.90 14.31
C LEU A 398 3.58 -18.22 15.24
N LEU A 399 2.48 -18.88 15.59
CA LEU A 399 1.51 -18.35 16.57
C LEU A 399 2.14 -18.15 17.96
N LYS A 400 2.92 -19.12 18.42
CA LYS A 400 3.64 -19.01 19.71
C LYS A 400 4.64 -17.85 19.68
N LEU A 401 5.38 -17.69 18.59
CA LEU A 401 6.31 -16.59 18.39
C LEU A 401 5.58 -15.23 18.35
N ALA A 402 4.47 -15.14 17.63
CA ALA A 402 3.65 -13.92 17.56
C ALA A 402 3.15 -13.49 18.95
N ARG A 403 2.64 -14.42 19.76
CA ARG A 403 2.24 -14.13 21.15
C ARG A 403 3.41 -13.67 22.02
N LEU A 404 4.58 -14.30 21.88
CA LEU A 404 5.79 -13.89 22.58
C LEU A 404 6.20 -12.45 22.20
N ARG A 405 6.13 -12.13 20.90
CA ARG A 405 6.43 -10.81 20.36
C ARG A 405 5.44 -9.73 20.82
N LEU A 406 4.15 -10.03 20.81
CA LEU A 406 3.15 -9.14 21.37
C LEU A 406 3.43 -8.83 22.84
N ASN A 407 3.70 -9.85 23.66
CA ASN A 407 4.03 -9.68 25.08
C ASN A 407 5.28 -8.82 25.27
N HIS A 408 6.32 -9.03 24.45
CA HIS A 408 7.54 -8.20 24.48
C HIS A 408 7.25 -6.72 24.20
N ARG A 409 6.44 -6.43 23.18
CA ARG A 409 6.04 -5.05 22.83
C ARG A 409 5.20 -4.42 23.93
N LEU A 410 4.29 -5.19 24.54
CA LEU A 410 3.49 -4.74 25.68
C LEU A 410 4.36 -4.43 26.91
N SER A 411 5.37 -5.27 27.22
CA SER A 411 6.33 -4.98 28.29
C SER A 411 7.18 -3.73 27.99
N ASN A 412 7.33 -3.38 26.71
CA ASN A 412 7.98 -2.15 26.26
C ASN A 412 7.01 -0.97 26.11
N ASN A 413 5.88 -0.99 26.83
CA ASN A 413 4.88 0.09 26.87
C ASN A 413 4.21 0.39 25.53
N SER A 414 4.06 -0.61 24.64
CA SER A 414 3.18 -0.50 23.47
C SER A 414 1.80 0.01 23.89
N THR A 415 1.33 1.07 23.22
CA THR A 415 0.05 1.68 23.55
C THR A 415 -1.15 1.01 22.88
N GLU A 416 -0.95 -0.05 22.10
CA GLU A 416 -2.02 -0.85 21.47
C GLU A 416 -2.95 -1.53 22.48
N SER A 417 -2.50 -1.75 23.72
CA SER A 417 -3.35 -2.25 24.81
C SER A 417 -4.30 -1.19 25.36
N ARG A 418 -4.13 0.09 25.00
CA ARG A 418 -5.02 1.17 25.49
C ARG A 418 -6.40 1.11 24.83
N ILE A 419 -6.47 0.57 23.60
CA ILE A 419 -7.70 0.34 22.83
C ILE A 419 -7.72 -1.14 22.43
N THR A 420 -8.14 -2.00 23.36
CA THR A 420 -8.29 -3.44 23.09
C THR A 420 -9.44 -3.71 22.11
N THR A 421 -10.54 -2.97 22.28
CA THR A 421 -11.75 -3.07 21.47
C THR A 421 -11.96 -1.74 20.76
N PRO A 422 -11.37 -1.55 19.57
CA PRO A 422 -11.58 -0.32 18.81
C PRO A 422 -13.03 -0.21 18.36
N LEU A 423 -13.45 1.01 18.05
CA LEU A 423 -14.76 1.27 17.50
C LEU A 423 -14.87 0.55 16.13
N PRO A 424 -15.78 -0.43 15.96
CA PRO A 424 -15.90 -1.13 14.69
C PRO A 424 -16.25 -0.16 13.56
N SER A 425 -15.69 -0.38 12.38
CA SER A 425 -15.94 0.47 11.21
C SER A 425 -16.74 -0.28 10.16
N GLY A 426 -17.68 0.40 9.52
CA GLY A 426 -18.37 -0.13 8.35
C GLY A 426 -17.44 -0.30 7.15
N MET A 427 -17.33 -1.53 6.65
CA MET A 427 -16.70 -1.82 5.36
C MET A 427 -17.77 -2.05 4.30
N PRO A 428 -17.91 -1.18 3.29
CA PRO A 428 -18.82 -1.42 2.18
C PRO A 428 -18.33 -2.59 1.32
N ILE A 429 -19.23 -3.53 1.05
CA ILE A 429 -19.03 -4.65 0.13
C ILE A 429 -19.81 -4.33 -1.13
N VAL A 430 -19.11 -4.03 -2.21
CA VAL A 430 -19.70 -3.64 -3.49
C VAL A 430 -19.37 -4.69 -4.54
N LYS A 431 -20.40 -5.31 -5.13
CA LYS A 431 -20.24 -6.33 -6.17
C LYS A 431 -20.96 -5.90 -7.42
N GLN A 432 -20.36 -6.12 -8.59
CA GLN A 432 -21.07 -5.95 -9.85
C GLN A 432 -22.19 -6.98 -9.93
N ASP A 433 -23.40 -6.50 -10.21
CA ASP A 433 -24.58 -7.34 -10.34
C ASP A 433 -25.44 -6.83 -11.50
N ARG A 434 -25.56 -7.65 -12.55
CA ARG A 434 -26.34 -7.32 -13.75
C ARG A 434 -27.84 -7.29 -13.50
N LEU A 435 -28.31 -7.87 -12.39
CA LEU A 435 -29.74 -7.89 -12.03
C LEU A 435 -30.15 -6.64 -11.26
N SER A 436 -29.21 -5.97 -10.61
CA SER A 436 -29.45 -4.70 -9.92
C SER A 436 -29.76 -3.56 -10.91
N LYS A 437 -30.57 -2.58 -10.48
CA LYS A 437 -31.02 -1.46 -11.32
C LYS A 437 -29.88 -0.58 -11.85
N ASP A 438 -28.79 -0.48 -11.11
CA ASP A 438 -27.65 0.40 -11.38
C ASP A 438 -26.32 -0.36 -11.54
N GLY A 439 -26.37 -1.69 -11.61
CA GLY A 439 -25.21 -2.54 -11.88
C GLY A 439 -24.41 -2.97 -10.65
N PHE A 440 -24.82 -2.57 -9.44
CA PHE A 440 -24.16 -2.96 -8.19
C PHE A 440 -25.11 -3.53 -7.13
N GLN A 441 -24.67 -4.60 -6.48
CA GLN A 441 -25.13 -5.01 -5.15
C GLN A 441 -24.24 -4.35 -4.09
N VAL A 442 -24.86 -3.77 -3.07
CA VAL A 442 -24.16 -3.05 -1.99
C VAL A 442 -24.57 -3.63 -0.64
N GLY A 443 -23.59 -4.00 0.17
CA GLY A 443 -23.74 -4.35 1.58
C GLY A 443 -22.75 -3.59 2.44
N VAL A 444 -22.91 -3.67 3.77
CA VAL A 444 -21.91 -3.20 4.73
C VAL A 444 -21.64 -4.32 5.72
N LYS A 445 -20.37 -4.62 5.97
CA LYS A 445 -19.91 -5.53 7.01
C LYS A 445 -19.21 -4.72 8.09
N LEU A 446 -19.49 -5.00 9.34
CA LEU A 446 -18.70 -4.46 10.45
C LEU A 446 -17.33 -5.12 10.44
N GLU A 447 -16.29 -4.30 10.41
CA GLU A 447 -14.95 -4.72 10.73
C GLU A 447 -14.67 -4.40 12.19
N PRO A 448 -14.65 -5.40 13.09
CA PRO A 448 -14.33 -5.18 14.49
C PRO A 448 -12.89 -4.70 14.68
N ASN A 449 -12.00 -5.00 13.71
CA ASN A 449 -10.57 -4.67 13.71
C ASN A 449 -9.92 -4.82 15.11
N PRO A 450 -10.15 -5.95 15.79
CA PRO A 450 -9.79 -6.07 17.19
C PRO A 450 -8.28 -5.88 17.36
N SER A 451 -7.88 -5.26 18.48
CA SER A 451 -6.45 -5.14 18.80
C SER A 451 -5.83 -6.54 18.84
N PRO A 452 -4.57 -6.72 18.41
CA PRO A 452 -3.85 -7.99 18.58
C PRO A 452 -3.93 -8.56 20.02
N VAL A 453 -4.11 -7.67 21.01
CA VAL A 453 -4.30 -7.97 22.43
C VAL A 453 -5.59 -8.76 22.72
N SER A 454 -6.64 -8.67 21.90
CA SER A 454 -7.89 -9.42 22.12
C SER A 454 -7.72 -10.93 21.95
N GLY A 455 -6.77 -11.34 21.09
CA GLY A 455 -6.54 -12.75 20.76
C GLY A 455 -7.61 -13.40 19.88
N GLU A 456 -8.56 -12.63 19.33
CA GLU A 456 -9.70 -13.15 18.56
C GLU A 456 -9.35 -13.65 17.15
N GLU A 457 -8.29 -13.13 16.52
CA GLU A 457 -7.90 -13.47 15.15
C GLU A 457 -6.44 -13.96 15.11
N LYS A 458 -6.22 -15.27 15.33
CA LYS A 458 -4.89 -15.85 15.52
C LYS A 458 -4.05 -15.77 14.24
N SER A 459 -4.68 -16.01 13.09
CA SER A 459 -4.06 -15.88 11.76
C SER A 459 -3.54 -14.46 11.50
N LYS A 460 -4.35 -13.42 11.78
CA LYS A 460 -3.95 -12.02 11.63
C LYS A 460 -2.91 -11.59 12.66
N LEU A 461 -2.97 -12.14 13.88
CA LEU A 461 -1.95 -11.92 14.90
C LEU A 461 -0.57 -12.41 14.41
N ILE A 462 -0.50 -13.60 13.79
CA ILE A 462 0.74 -14.14 13.21
C ILE A 462 1.35 -13.13 12.23
N VAL A 463 0.59 -12.75 11.21
CA VAL A 463 1.11 -11.85 10.16
C VAL A 463 1.47 -10.48 10.74
N THR A 464 0.60 -9.91 11.56
CA THR A 464 0.82 -8.57 12.16
C THR A 464 2.10 -8.52 12.98
N GLU A 465 2.30 -9.45 13.92
CA GLU A 465 3.49 -9.46 14.78
C GLU A 465 4.78 -9.75 14.00
N LEU A 466 4.71 -10.61 13.00
CA LEU A 466 5.89 -10.94 12.20
C LEU A 466 6.27 -9.81 11.25
N MET A 467 5.30 -9.06 10.71
CA MET A 467 5.59 -7.83 9.96
C MET A 467 6.11 -6.73 10.90
N ILE A 468 5.61 -6.60 12.13
CA ILE A 468 6.16 -5.65 13.10
C ILE A 468 7.61 -6.03 13.45
N LEU A 469 7.87 -7.31 13.73
CA LEU A 469 9.21 -7.85 13.97
C LEU A 469 10.16 -7.60 12.80
N ALA A 470 9.72 -7.87 11.57
CA ALA A 470 10.51 -7.63 10.36
C ALA A 470 10.91 -6.16 10.22
N ASN A 471 9.95 -5.25 10.44
CA ASN A 471 10.15 -3.81 10.32
C ASN A 471 11.01 -3.22 11.46
N GLU A 472 10.88 -3.75 12.68
CA GLU A 472 11.79 -3.40 13.79
C GLU A 472 13.21 -3.89 13.51
N ALA A 473 13.36 -5.16 13.12
CA ALA A 473 14.65 -5.76 12.88
C ALA A 473 15.38 -5.06 11.71
N MET A 474 14.68 -4.69 10.65
CA MET A 474 15.26 -3.88 9.57
C MET A 474 15.69 -2.49 10.06
N GLY A 475 14.94 -1.86 10.96
CA GLY A 475 15.35 -0.61 11.60
C GLY A 475 16.66 -0.76 12.40
N ILE A 476 16.82 -1.88 13.12
CA ILE A 476 18.08 -2.23 13.83
C ILE A 476 19.21 -2.48 12.83
N TYR A 477 18.96 -3.23 11.76
CA TYR A 477 19.96 -3.52 10.73
C TYR A 477 20.44 -2.25 10.05
N ALA A 478 19.53 -1.35 9.68
CA ALA A 478 19.87 -0.07 9.06
C ALA A 478 20.69 0.82 10.00
N GLU A 479 20.28 0.94 11.27
CA GLU A 479 21.01 1.72 12.29
C GLU A 479 22.44 1.17 12.49
N ASN A 480 22.59 -0.15 12.68
CA ASN A 480 23.89 -0.79 12.92
C ASN A 480 24.86 -0.69 11.73
N ASN A 481 24.34 -0.49 10.52
CA ASN A 481 25.14 -0.39 9.29
C ASN A 481 25.17 1.03 8.72
N ASN A 482 24.69 2.04 9.46
CA ASN A 482 24.62 3.44 9.03
C ASN A 482 23.91 3.63 7.67
N ILE A 483 22.80 2.92 7.45
CA ILE A 483 21.98 3.02 6.24
C ILE A 483 20.85 4.03 6.49
N THR A 484 20.85 5.14 5.75
CA THR A 484 19.78 6.13 5.80
C THR A 484 18.48 5.55 5.24
N VAL A 485 17.44 5.50 6.06
CA VAL A 485 16.11 4.96 5.71
C VAL A 485 14.99 5.78 6.36
N PRO A 486 13.77 5.78 5.81
CA PRO A 486 12.61 6.46 6.40
C PRO A 486 12.08 5.71 7.64
N TYR A 487 12.52 6.12 8.84
CA TYR A 487 11.98 5.64 10.10
C TYR A 487 10.57 6.18 10.31
N ARG A 488 9.63 5.30 10.64
CA ARG A 488 8.25 5.67 11.00
C ARG A 488 8.13 5.72 12.52
N THR A 489 7.82 6.90 13.02
CA THR A 489 7.94 7.26 14.45
C THR A 489 6.59 7.76 14.96
N GLN A 490 6.32 7.59 16.24
CA GLN A 490 5.07 8.04 16.86
C GLN A 490 5.32 8.38 18.33
N LYS A 491 4.92 9.59 18.74
CA LYS A 491 5.03 10.03 20.13
C LYS A 491 4.05 9.30 21.04
N VAL A 492 4.39 9.21 22.32
CA VAL A 492 3.48 8.66 23.34
C VAL A 492 2.25 9.56 23.43
N PRO A 493 1.03 9.00 23.56
CA PRO A 493 -0.18 9.79 23.77
C PRO A 493 -0.02 10.78 24.93
N GLU A 494 -0.37 12.05 24.67
CA GLU A 494 -0.26 13.14 25.64
C GLU A 494 -1.62 13.46 26.26
N TYR A 495 -1.69 13.41 27.59
CA TYR A 495 -2.93 13.62 28.35
C TYR A 495 -2.99 14.97 29.07
N ARG A 496 -1.82 15.57 29.32
CA ARG A 496 -1.66 16.72 30.22
C ARG A 496 -2.54 17.91 29.80
N ASP A 497 -2.58 18.19 28.51
CA ASP A 497 -3.29 19.35 27.98
C ASP A 497 -4.77 19.07 27.71
N ARG A 498 -5.23 17.82 27.93
CA ARG A 498 -6.60 17.35 27.67
C ARG A 498 -7.20 16.66 28.90
N GLN A 499 -6.95 17.23 30.07
CA GLN A 499 -7.33 16.65 31.36
C GLN A 499 -8.84 16.37 31.52
N VAL A 500 -9.69 17.23 30.94
CA VAL A 500 -11.16 17.03 30.95
C VAL A 500 -11.53 15.74 30.23
N GLU A 501 -11.04 15.57 29.00
CA GLU A 501 -11.30 14.38 28.20
C GLU A 501 -10.68 13.13 28.82
N TYR A 502 -9.51 13.26 29.46
CA TYR A 502 -8.87 12.14 30.15
C TYR A 502 -9.71 11.70 31.36
N THR A 503 -10.29 12.65 32.09
CA THR A 503 -11.21 12.33 33.20
C THR A 503 -12.47 11.65 32.68
N THR A 504 -13.04 12.14 31.56
CA THR A 504 -14.17 11.48 30.89
C THR A 504 -13.83 10.05 30.49
N LEU A 505 -12.70 9.83 29.81
CA LEU A 505 -12.21 8.51 29.42
C LEU A 505 -12.09 7.56 30.62
N LYS A 506 -11.54 8.03 31.75
CA LYS A 506 -11.41 7.24 32.97
C LYS A 506 -12.78 6.80 33.49
N ASN A 507 -13.72 7.74 33.59
CA ASN A 507 -15.08 7.45 34.06
C ASN A 507 -15.80 6.47 33.12
N LEU A 508 -15.61 6.60 31.80
CA LEU A 508 -16.19 5.68 30.81
C LEU A 508 -15.63 4.26 30.95
N LYS A 509 -14.32 4.13 31.21
CA LYS A 509 -13.68 2.83 31.48
C LYS A 509 -14.18 2.20 32.78
N GLU A 510 -14.36 3.00 33.84
CA GLU A 510 -14.92 2.54 35.12
C GLU A 510 -16.40 2.12 35.01
N ALA A 511 -17.15 2.76 34.11
CA ALA A 511 -18.54 2.45 33.83
C ALA A 511 -18.74 1.33 32.78
N ASP A 512 -17.68 0.68 32.32
CA ASP A 512 -17.71 -0.38 31.30
C ASP A 512 -18.28 0.04 29.93
N LEU A 513 -18.21 1.33 29.61
CA LEU A 513 -18.69 1.90 28.35
C LEU A 513 -17.59 1.86 27.28
N HIS A 514 -17.34 0.66 26.72
CA HIS A 514 -16.20 0.42 25.84
C HIS A 514 -16.18 1.24 24.54
N LEU A 515 -17.30 1.39 23.84
CA LEU A 515 -17.32 2.12 22.56
C LEU A 515 -17.07 3.63 22.73
N PRO A 516 -17.75 4.34 23.67
CA PRO A 516 -17.38 5.70 24.03
C PRO A 516 -15.92 5.81 24.50
N ALA A 517 -15.45 4.89 25.35
CA ALA A 517 -14.07 4.90 25.84
C ALA A 517 -13.06 4.78 24.70
N ALA A 518 -13.28 3.88 23.74
CA ALA A 518 -12.44 3.74 22.55
C ALA A 518 -12.45 5.01 21.68
N TRP A 519 -13.61 5.67 21.55
CA TRP A 519 -13.75 6.93 20.81
C TRP A 519 -12.97 8.09 21.46
N TYR A 520 -12.95 8.18 22.80
CA TYR A 520 -12.12 9.17 23.51
C TYR A 520 -10.64 8.80 23.46
N GLU A 521 -10.29 7.54 23.73
CA GLU A 521 -8.88 7.09 23.78
C GLU A 521 -8.15 7.34 22.46
N ARG A 522 -8.76 7.05 21.31
CA ARG A 522 -8.13 7.27 19.99
C ARG A 522 -7.74 8.73 19.75
N ARG A 523 -8.37 9.69 20.44
CA ARG A 523 -8.11 11.13 20.26
C ARG A 523 -6.80 11.58 20.92
N PHE A 524 -6.23 10.81 21.85
CA PHE A 524 -4.95 11.12 22.48
C PHE A 524 -3.75 10.66 21.65
N PHE A 525 -3.97 9.87 20.60
CA PHE A 525 -2.90 9.40 19.72
C PHE A 525 -2.52 10.46 18.70
N GLU A 526 -1.23 10.73 18.57
CA GLU A 526 -0.70 11.50 17.45
C GLU A 526 -0.55 10.62 16.20
N PRO A 527 -0.69 11.19 14.99
CA PRO A 527 -0.34 10.51 13.76
C PRO A 527 1.15 10.10 13.75
N ALA A 528 1.45 8.96 13.14
CA ALA A 528 2.84 8.58 12.89
C ALA A 528 3.49 9.51 11.84
N VAL A 529 4.76 9.85 12.05
CA VAL A 529 5.55 10.72 11.17
C VAL A 529 6.81 10.01 10.70
N ILE A 530 7.30 10.37 9.50
CA ILE A 530 8.53 9.82 8.93
C ILE A 530 9.71 10.71 9.31
N LYS A 531 10.84 10.11 9.71
CA LYS A 531 12.11 10.75 10.03
C LYS A 531 13.27 9.99 9.41
N THR A 532 14.39 10.67 9.17
CA THR A 532 15.65 10.05 8.72
C THR A 532 16.46 9.48 9.90
N THR A 533 16.18 9.96 11.11
CA THR A 533 16.81 9.48 12.34
C THR A 533 15.95 8.44 13.05
N PRO A 534 16.55 7.39 13.65
CA PRO A 534 15.81 6.43 14.46
C PRO A 534 15.08 7.14 15.60
N SER A 535 13.79 6.86 15.78
CA SER A 535 13.04 7.30 16.97
C SER A 535 11.94 6.31 17.33
N PRO A 536 11.49 6.29 18.61
CA PRO A 536 10.48 5.36 19.07
C PRO A 536 9.13 5.47 18.34
N HIS A 537 8.42 4.34 18.30
CA HIS A 537 7.03 4.27 17.87
C HIS A 537 6.18 3.77 19.05
N SER A 538 5.56 4.70 19.77
CA SER A 538 4.76 4.43 20.98
C SER A 538 3.63 3.42 20.75
N GLY A 539 2.92 3.54 19.63
CA GLY A 539 1.88 2.63 19.19
C GLY A 539 2.32 1.17 19.22
N LEU A 540 3.55 0.91 18.78
CA LEU A 540 4.07 -0.44 18.59
C LEU A 540 5.00 -0.90 19.72
N GLY A 541 5.43 -0.02 20.63
CA GLY A 541 6.36 -0.36 21.71
C GLY A 541 7.77 -0.73 21.22
N VAL A 542 8.23 -0.13 20.12
CA VAL A 542 9.54 -0.39 19.51
C VAL A 542 10.38 0.88 19.42
N LYS A 543 11.71 0.72 19.51
CA LYS A 543 12.67 1.84 19.52
C LYS A 543 13.01 2.36 18.12
N ARG A 544 12.98 1.48 17.12
CA ARG A 544 13.22 1.79 15.71
C ARG A 544 12.21 1.00 14.88
N TYR A 545 11.63 1.64 13.88
CA TYR A 545 10.64 0.99 13.02
C TYR A 545 10.72 1.54 11.61
N VAL A 546 10.97 0.66 10.64
CA VAL A 546 11.11 1.01 9.23
C VAL A 546 10.19 0.11 8.43
N GLN A 547 9.33 0.68 7.58
CA GLN A 547 8.42 -0.10 6.75
C GLN A 547 9.13 -0.55 5.48
N TRP A 548 9.26 -1.88 5.30
CA TRP A 548 9.87 -2.48 4.11
C TRP A 548 9.15 -3.73 3.60
N THR A 549 8.05 -4.13 4.25
CA THR A 549 7.34 -5.38 4.03
C THR A 549 6.27 -5.30 2.94
N SER A 550 6.15 -4.20 2.20
CA SER A 550 5.11 -4.02 1.17
C SER A 550 5.55 -3.23 -0.08
N PRO A 551 6.67 -3.58 -0.71
CA PRO A 551 7.28 -2.82 -1.82
C PRO A 551 6.44 -2.81 -3.11
N ILE A 552 5.52 -3.75 -3.32
CA ILE A 552 4.65 -3.73 -4.52
C ILE A 552 3.58 -2.62 -4.39
N ARG A 553 3.18 -2.27 -3.17
CA ARG A 553 2.07 -1.34 -2.91
C ARG A 553 2.44 -0.06 -2.17
N ARG A 554 3.67 0.08 -1.66
CA ARG A 554 4.18 1.29 -1.00
C ARG A 554 5.55 1.66 -1.57
N PHE A 555 5.67 2.86 -2.13
CA PHE A 555 6.93 3.32 -2.71
C PHE A 555 8.00 3.56 -1.64
N SER A 556 7.63 3.97 -0.41
CA SER A 556 8.58 4.10 0.71
C SER A 556 9.32 2.79 1.02
N ASP A 557 8.67 1.65 0.83
CA ASP A 557 9.28 0.34 1.05
C ASP A 557 10.29 0.02 -0.08
N ILE A 558 10.03 0.47 -1.32
CA ILE A 558 11.00 0.40 -2.42
C ILE A 558 12.25 1.22 -2.10
N GLU A 559 12.11 2.38 -1.48
CA GLU A 559 13.24 3.22 -1.07
C GLU A 559 14.11 2.49 -0.05
N VAL A 560 13.50 1.84 0.95
CA VAL A 560 14.22 1.00 1.93
C VAL A 560 14.92 -0.17 1.25
N HIS A 561 14.23 -0.89 0.36
CA HIS A 561 14.83 -1.98 -0.41
C HIS A 561 16.03 -1.49 -1.22
N SER A 562 15.91 -0.33 -1.87
CA SER A 562 16.97 0.25 -2.69
C SER A 562 18.20 0.62 -1.85
N ALA A 563 18.00 1.25 -0.70
CA ALA A 563 19.09 1.63 0.22
C ALA A 563 19.82 0.39 0.78
N VAL A 564 19.06 -0.60 1.25
CA VAL A 564 19.63 -1.84 1.80
C VAL A 564 20.36 -2.64 0.73
N LYS A 565 19.78 -2.79 -0.46
CA LYS A 565 20.42 -3.54 -1.55
C LYS A 565 21.66 -2.83 -2.08
N ARG A 566 21.67 -1.50 -2.12
CA ARG A 566 22.89 -0.71 -2.40
C ARG A 566 24.01 -1.10 -1.44
N PHE A 567 23.73 -1.08 -0.13
CA PHE A 567 24.70 -1.48 0.88
C PHE A 567 25.20 -2.93 0.67
N LEU A 568 24.30 -3.88 0.44
CA LEU A 568 24.66 -5.28 0.20
C LEU A 568 25.51 -5.48 -1.06
N ARG A 569 25.23 -4.74 -2.14
CA ARG A 569 25.98 -4.83 -3.40
C ARG A 569 27.38 -4.23 -3.26
N VAL A 570 27.54 -3.12 -2.54
CA VAL A 570 28.86 -2.56 -2.22
C VAL A 570 29.69 -3.57 -1.44
N LYS A 571 29.12 -4.19 -0.39
CA LYS A 571 29.79 -5.26 0.38
C LYS A 571 30.17 -6.47 -0.48
N ALA A 572 29.33 -6.84 -1.45
CA ALA A 572 29.65 -7.92 -2.38
C ALA A 572 30.82 -7.56 -3.31
N VAL A 573 30.89 -6.31 -3.78
CA VAL A 573 31.99 -5.81 -4.60
C VAL A 573 33.29 -5.75 -3.80
N GLU A 574 33.28 -5.19 -2.59
CA GLU A 574 34.42 -5.18 -1.67
C GLU A 574 34.98 -6.59 -1.50
N LYS A 575 34.10 -7.56 -1.23
CA LYS A 575 34.50 -8.96 -1.09
C LYS A 575 35.13 -9.54 -2.35
N ILE A 576 34.57 -9.26 -3.53
CA ILE A 576 35.13 -9.74 -4.81
C ILE A 576 36.56 -9.22 -4.98
N LEU A 577 36.80 -7.96 -4.62
CA LEU A 577 38.11 -7.32 -4.73
C LEU A 577 39.10 -7.85 -3.70
N ASP A 578 38.67 -8.04 -2.46
CA ASP A 578 39.47 -8.65 -1.38
C ASP A 578 39.92 -10.08 -1.74
N ASP A 579 39.05 -10.83 -2.41
CA ASP A 579 39.33 -12.18 -2.92
C ASP A 579 40.24 -12.17 -4.19
N GLY A 580 40.69 -10.99 -4.65
CA GLY A 580 41.53 -10.82 -5.85
C GLY A 580 40.78 -11.00 -7.18
N GLY A 581 39.44 -10.95 -7.13
CA GLY A 581 38.58 -11.05 -8.30
C GLY A 581 38.38 -9.72 -9.04
N PHE A 582 37.66 -9.78 -10.15
CA PHE A 582 37.30 -8.61 -10.96
C PHE A 582 35.81 -8.33 -10.89
N ILE A 583 35.43 -7.06 -10.83
CA ILE A 583 34.03 -6.63 -10.92
C ILE A 583 33.50 -7.00 -12.33
N PRO A 584 32.38 -7.73 -12.45
CA PRO A 584 31.82 -8.07 -13.76
C PRO A 584 31.54 -6.83 -14.60
N LEU A 585 31.92 -6.83 -15.88
CA LEU A 585 31.74 -5.70 -16.81
C LEU A 585 30.29 -5.23 -16.96
N SER A 586 29.33 -6.12 -16.72
CA SER A 586 27.90 -5.80 -16.76
C SER A 586 27.42 -4.98 -15.55
N ILE A 587 28.20 -4.89 -14.47
CA ILE A 587 27.89 -4.08 -13.29
C ILE A 587 28.36 -2.64 -13.53
N ARG A 588 27.42 -1.70 -13.53
CA ARG A 588 27.67 -0.25 -13.62
C ARG A 588 27.58 0.38 -12.24
N GLY A 589 28.11 1.61 -12.10
CA GLY A 589 27.97 2.39 -10.87
C GLY A 589 26.51 2.51 -10.43
N LEU A 590 25.62 2.79 -11.39
CA LEU A 590 24.17 2.89 -11.13
C LEU A 590 23.56 1.61 -10.54
N ASP A 591 24.10 0.43 -10.88
CA ASP A 591 23.63 -0.86 -10.37
C ASP A 591 24.03 -1.07 -8.90
N LEU A 592 25.07 -0.36 -8.44
CA LEU A 592 25.50 -0.24 -7.04
C LEU A 592 24.86 0.98 -6.35
N GLY A 593 23.92 1.67 -7.01
CA GLY A 593 23.32 2.90 -6.51
C GLY A 593 24.26 4.12 -6.50
N CYS A 594 25.37 4.07 -7.24
CA CYS A 594 26.27 5.19 -7.46
C CYS A 594 25.72 6.05 -8.60
N VAL A 595 25.38 7.30 -8.32
CA VAL A 595 25.02 8.29 -9.35
C VAL A 595 26.28 8.56 -10.17
N MET A 596 26.23 8.30 -11.47
CA MET A 596 27.31 8.66 -12.38
C MET A 596 27.32 10.20 -12.50
N THR A 597 28.41 10.84 -12.10
CA THR A 597 28.64 12.27 -12.36
C THR A 597 28.69 12.50 -13.88
N GLY A 598 27.96 13.52 -14.36
CA GLY A 598 27.88 13.87 -15.79
C GLY A 598 26.49 14.23 -16.32
N VAL A 599 25.45 14.21 -15.48
CA VAL A 599 24.19 14.94 -15.72
C VAL A 599 23.91 15.75 -14.47
N GLU A 600 24.65 16.85 -14.33
CA GLU A 600 24.24 17.98 -13.49
C GLU A 600 22.86 18.41 -13.99
N ASP A 601 21.81 18.16 -13.20
CA ASP A 601 20.56 18.95 -13.15
C ASP A 601 19.43 18.29 -12.32
N ASP A 602 19.53 17.03 -11.88
CA ASP A 602 18.37 16.37 -11.20
C ASP A 602 18.69 15.65 -9.86
N VAL A 603 19.92 15.74 -9.35
CA VAL A 603 20.34 14.99 -8.15
C VAL A 603 20.41 15.86 -6.89
N ASP A 604 20.59 17.17 -7.05
CA ASP A 604 20.56 18.13 -5.93
C ASP A 604 19.14 18.28 -5.32
N VAL A 605 18.09 17.81 -6.00
CA VAL A 605 16.71 17.85 -5.49
C VAL A 605 16.43 16.79 -4.39
N LEU A 606 17.32 15.81 -4.18
CA LEU A 606 17.07 14.73 -3.21
C LEU A 606 17.84 14.87 -1.89
N VAL A 607 18.83 15.75 -1.81
CA VAL A 607 19.62 15.96 -0.58
C VAL A 607 19.40 17.38 0.00
N ASP A 608 19.22 18.41 -0.83
CA ASP A 608 18.98 19.78 -0.32
C ASP A 608 17.59 19.98 0.32
N GLU A 609 16.61 19.10 0.08
CA GLU A 609 15.31 19.16 0.78
C GLU A 609 15.34 18.67 2.23
N PHE A 610 16.49 18.21 2.74
CA PHE A 610 16.63 17.72 4.12
C PHE A 610 17.52 18.57 5.03
N GLU A 611 18.35 19.49 4.51
CA GLU A 611 19.32 20.23 5.34
C GLU A 611 19.11 21.76 5.43
N GLU A 612 18.30 22.38 4.55
CA GLU A 612 17.94 23.80 4.71
C GLU A 612 16.44 23.98 5.02
N GLY A 613 16.07 23.73 6.28
CA GLY A 613 14.72 24.00 6.77
C GLY A 613 14.63 23.79 8.27
N GLY A 614 14.93 24.83 9.05
CA GLY A 614 14.61 24.84 10.47
C GLY A 614 13.12 24.59 10.67
N GLU A 615 12.76 23.64 11.54
CA GLU A 615 11.44 23.42 12.17
C GLU A 615 10.16 23.79 11.38
N GLU A 616 10.16 23.67 10.05
CA GLU A 616 8.96 23.80 9.21
C GLU A 616 8.60 22.44 8.62
N GLU A 617 7.33 22.09 8.78
CA GLU A 617 6.75 20.82 8.34
C GLU A 617 7.10 20.50 6.88
N VAL A 618 7.67 19.31 6.67
CA VAL A 618 7.86 18.66 5.37
C VAL A 618 6.51 18.58 4.64
N GLY A 619 6.22 19.59 3.83
CA GLY A 619 4.89 19.92 3.33
C GLY A 619 4.44 19.24 2.03
N ASP A 620 5.34 18.62 1.24
CA ASP A 620 4.94 18.17 -0.11
C ASP A 620 5.12 16.67 -0.42
N LYS A 621 5.88 15.91 0.38
CA LYS A 621 5.98 14.42 0.23
C LYS A 621 4.90 13.65 0.99
N LYS A 622 4.22 14.29 1.96
CA LYS A 622 2.96 13.79 2.55
C LYS A 622 1.81 13.69 1.53
N GLY A 623 1.91 14.39 0.40
CA GLY A 623 0.81 14.65 -0.53
C GLY A 623 0.07 13.40 -1.04
N MET A 624 0.76 12.47 -1.72
CA MET A 624 0.06 11.42 -2.48
C MET A 624 -0.51 10.29 -1.61
N ILE A 625 0.18 9.91 -0.54
CA ILE A 625 -0.34 8.92 0.43
C ILE A 625 -1.56 9.50 1.14
N GLU A 626 -1.52 10.77 1.52
CA GLU A 626 -2.67 11.43 2.15
C GLU A 626 -3.83 11.61 1.16
N GLU A 627 -3.53 11.96 -0.10
CA GLU A 627 -4.51 12.01 -1.18
C GLU A 627 -5.22 10.66 -1.35
N ALA A 628 -4.46 9.56 -1.43
CA ALA A 628 -5.02 8.21 -1.54
C ALA A 628 -5.90 7.84 -0.33
N ARG A 629 -5.53 8.25 0.89
CA ARG A 629 -6.35 8.06 2.10
C ARG A 629 -7.64 8.86 2.03
N VAL A 630 -7.59 10.11 1.58
CA VAL A 630 -8.77 10.97 1.42
C VAL A 630 -9.73 10.35 0.41
N ILE A 631 -9.26 9.94 -0.77
CA ILE A 631 -10.10 9.28 -1.78
C ILE A 631 -10.73 8.00 -1.21
N THR A 632 -9.93 7.13 -0.60
CA THR A 632 -10.42 5.88 0.00
C THR A 632 -11.52 6.14 1.03
N ARG A 633 -11.31 7.12 1.92
CA ARG A 633 -12.29 7.51 2.95
C ARG A 633 -13.58 8.05 2.35
N LEU A 634 -13.48 8.94 1.35
CA LEU A 634 -14.65 9.53 0.69
C LEU A 634 -15.43 8.48 -0.11
N SER A 635 -14.75 7.60 -0.85
CA SER A 635 -15.35 6.51 -1.60
C SER A 635 -16.05 5.51 -0.66
N ARG A 636 -15.41 5.11 0.44
CA ARG A 636 -16.04 4.27 1.47
C ARG A 636 -17.30 4.92 2.04
N LYS A 637 -17.22 6.20 2.42
CA LYS A 637 -18.36 6.96 2.93
C LYS A 637 -19.51 7.00 1.92
N TYR A 638 -19.21 7.26 0.65
CA TYR A 638 -20.20 7.25 -0.43
C TYR A 638 -20.98 5.94 -0.48
N TRP A 639 -20.28 4.79 -0.49
CA TRP A 639 -20.92 3.48 -0.58
C TRP A 639 -21.69 3.07 0.68
N ILE A 640 -21.26 3.50 1.88
CA ILE A 640 -22.05 3.33 3.10
C ILE A 640 -23.36 4.13 3.00
N LEU A 641 -23.31 5.39 2.53
CA LEU A 641 -24.51 6.19 2.36
C LEU A 641 -25.44 5.65 1.25
N GLU A 642 -24.89 5.04 0.18
CA GLU A 642 -25.68 4.31 -0.81
C GLU A 642 -26.39 3.10 -0.18
N TYR A 643 -25.71 2.36 0.70
CA TYR A 643 -26.36 1.28 1.46
C TYR A 643 -27.50 1.81 2.34
N ILE A 644 -27.28 2.92 3.06
CA ILE A 644 -28.31 3.57 3.88
C ILE A 644 -29.48 4.03 3.00
N LEU A 645 -29.21 4.63 1.83
CA LEU A 645 -30.26 5.04 0.89
C LEU A 645 -31.10 3.84 0.44
N ARG A 646 -30.46 2.74 0.04
CA ARG A 646 -31.14 1.54 -0.46
C ARG A 646 -31.96 0.83 0.62
N THR A 647 -31.43 0.73 1.83
CA THR A 647 -32.09 0.00 2.93
C THR A 647 -33.01 0.86 3.79
N GLY A 648 -32.76 2.17 3.85
CA GLY A 648 -33.57 3.14 4.60
C GLY A 648 -34.82 3.58 3.85
N THR A 649 -34.86 3.44 2.53
CA THR A 649 -35.99 3.84 1.68
C THR A 649 -36.82 2.66 1.14
N GLU A 650 -36.59 1.43 1.62
CA GLU A 650 -37.51 0.32 1.35
C GLU A 650 -38.88 0.63 1.97
N HIS A 651 -39.72 1.31 1.19
CA HIS A 651 -41.15 1.29 1.38
C HIS A 651 -41.59 -0.16 1.27
N TYR A 652 -41.79 -0.83 2.40
CA TYR A 652 -42.63 -2.03 2.43
C TYR A 652 -43.97 -1.63 1.81
N GLU A 653 -44.22 -2.11 0.59
CA GLU A 653 -45.37 -1.72 -0.25
C GLU A 653 -46.73 -1.98 0.43
N ASN A 654 -46.77 -2.54 1.63
CA ASN A 654 -48.00 -2.73 2.41
C ASN A 654 -47.98 -2.19 3.86
N TYR A 655 -46.90 -1.56 4.37
CA TYR A 655 -46.87 -1.12 5.79
C TYR A 655 -46.17 0.21 6.13
N GLY A 656 -45.60 0.97 5.18
CA GLY A 656 -45.19 2.36 5.44
C GLY A 656 -44.16 2.59 6.56
N LYS A 657 -43.32 1.59 6.89
CA LYS A 657 -42.31 1.72 7.95
C LYS A 657 -40.91 1.93 7.37
N THR A 658 -40.32 3.08 7.68
CA THR A 658 -38.88 3.35 7.51
C THR A 658 -38.07 2.41 8.39
N LYS A 659 -36.91 1.94 7.92
CA LYS A 659 -35.99 1.15 8.75
C LYS A 659 -35.57 1.96 9.98
N VAL A 660 -35.72 1.34 11.15
CA VAL A 660 -35.21 1.84 12.43
C VAL A 660 -33.85 1.20 12.70
N TRP A 661 -32.94 2.00 13.23
CA TRP A 661 -31.55 1.64 13.48
C TRP A 661 -31.23 1.82 14.95
N ASP A 662 -30.36 0.95 15.48
CA ASP A 662 -29.86 1.05 16.85
C ASP A 662 -28.63 1.97 16.90
N LEU A 663 -28.74 3.05 17.68
CA LEU A 663 -27.74 4.11 17.78
C LEU A 663 -27.21 4.24 19.20
N MET A 664 -26.00 4.78 19.30
CA MET A 664 -25.36 5.11 20.58
C MET A 664 -24.68 6.47 20.50
N CYS A 665 -24.78 7.26 21.56
CA CYS A 665 -23.96 8.46 21.75
C CYS A 665 -22.55 8.06 22.21
N LEU A 666 -21.52 8.36 21.41
CA LEU A 666 -20.11 8.08 21.73
C LEU A 666 -19.45 9.18 22.55
N GLY A 667 -19.91 10.42 22.40
CA GLY A 667 -19.26 11.58 23.00
C GLY A 667 -19.92 12.89 22.59
N ARG A 668 -19.37 14.00 23.07
CA ARG A 668 -19.84 15.36 22.74
C ARG A 668 -18.72 16.21 22.16
N ILE A 669 -19.06 17.01 21.16
CA ILE A 669 -18.22 18.06 20.58
C ILE A 669 -19.02 19.36 20.50
N GLU A 670 -18.37 20.48 20.18
CA GLU A 670 -19.05 21.79 20.05
C GLU A 670 -20.24 21.78 19.08
N ALA A 671 -20.16 20.95 18.03
CA ALA A 671 -21.20 20.82 17.02
C ALA A 671 -22.40 19.93 17.43
N GLY A 672 -22.33 19.21 18.55
CA GLY A 672 -23.40 18.32 19.03
C GLY A 672 -22.92 16.96 19.55
N SER A 673 -23.85 16.04 19.77
CA SER A 673 -23.56 14.65 20.15
C SER A 673 -22.97 13.89 18.96
N VAL A 674 -21.87 13.17 19.19
CA VAL A 674 -21.31 12.23 18.22
C VAL A 674 -21.98 10.89 18.41
N CYS A 675 -22.70 10.43 17.40
CA CYS A 675 -23.48 9.21 17.42
C CYS A 675 -22.89 8.15 16.49
N TYR A 676 -23.22 6.89 16.78
CA TYR A 676 -22.72 5.72 16.09
C TYR A 676 -23.86 4.77 15.75
N VAL A 677 -23.96 4.37 14.48
CA VAL A 677 -24.93 3.39 14.01
C VAL A 677 -24.34 1.99 14.19
N LYS A 678 -24.86 1.22 15.15
CA LYS A 678 -24.25 -0.04 15.58
C LYS A 678 -24.17 -1.08 14.47
N GLU A 679 -25.19 -1.20 13.62
CA GLU A 679 -25.24 -2.29 12.63
C GLU A 679 -24.30 -2.08 11.43
N ILE A 680 -23.87 -0.85 11.17
CA ILE A 680 -23.07 -0.49 9.99
C ILE A 680 -21.79 0.26 10.31
N GLY A 681 -21.50 0.51 11.58
CA GLY A 681 -20.22 1.08 11.99
C GLY A 681 -20.00 2.49 11.47
N TYR A 682 -21.06 3.30 11.48
CA TYR A 682 -21.07 4.64 10.91
C TYR A 682 -21.16 5.71 12.00
N GLU A 683 -20.12 6.54 12.09
CA GLU A 683 -20.04 7.68 13.00
C GLU A 683 -20.56 8.96 12.33
N PHE A 684 -21.36 9.74 13.05
CA PHE A 684 -21.88 11.02 12.59
C PHE A 684 -22.19 11.97 13.75
N VAL A 685 -22.41 13.26 13.43
CA VAL A 685 -22.82 14.27 14.41
C VAL A 685 -24.33 14.43 14.36
N TRP A 686 -24.98 14.33 15.52
CA TRP A 686 -26.41 14.52 15.68
C TRP A 686 -26.76 16.01 15.87
N ASN A 687 -27.72 16.50 15.08
CA ASN A 687 -28.09 17.93 15.05
C ASN A 687 -29.43 18.25 15.77
N GLY A 688 -30.01 17.31 16.53
CA GLY A 688 -31.39 17.41 17.04
C GLY A 688 -31.59 16.96 18.48
N GLY A 689 -30.94 17.62 19.45
CA GLY A 689 -31.00 17.28 20.87
C GLY A 689 -29.63 16.86 21.42
N GLU A 690 -29.50 16.81 22.75
CA GLU A 690 -28.31 16.30 23.44
C GLU A 690 -28.60 14.94 24.03
N PHE A 691 -27.73 13.96 23.74
CA PHE A 691 -27.75 12.64 24.36
C PHE A 691 -26.63 12.52 25.40
N GLU A 692 -26.88 11.77 26.46
CA GLU A 692 -25.87 11.39 27.43
C GLU A 692 -24.85 10.44 26.79
N ILE A 693 -23.60 10.49 27.24
CA ILE A 693 -22.54 9.64 26.67
C ILE A 693 -22.83 8.17 27.05
N GLY A 694 -22.84 7.28 26.06
CA GLY A 694 -23.21 5.87 26.22
C GLY A 694 -24.71 5.62 26.11
N GLU A 695 -25.55 6.65 25.99
CA GLU A 695 -26.98 6.50 25.78
C GLU A 695 -27.27 5.75 24.47
N GLU A 696 -28.10 4.71 24.57
CA GLU A 696 -28.60 3.94 23.44
C GLU A 696 -30.02 4.37 23.09
N PHE A 697 -30.28 4.59 21.82
CA PHE A 697 -31.57 5.06 21.33
C PHE A 697 -31.84 4.56 19.93
N LYS A 698 -33.09 4.73 19.48
CA LYS A 698 -33.55 4.32 18.16
C LYS A 698 -33.69 5.51 17.24
N GLY A 699 -33.34 5.35 15.98
CA GLY A 699 -33.45 6.42 15.00
C GLY A 699 -33.73 5.91 13.61
N TYR A 700 -34.18 6.82 12.75
CA TYR A 700 -34.45 6.55 11.36
C TYR A 700 -33.82 7.63 10.48
N VAL A 701 -33.61 7.28 9.21
CA VAL A 701 -33.02 8.18 8.22
C VAL A 701 -34.13 9.08 7.68
N LYS A 702 -34.01 10.39 7.87
CA LYS A 702 -34.94 11.39 7.34
C LYS A 702 -34.62 11.71 5.88
N THR A 703 -33.36 11.98 5.60
CA THR A 703 -32.84 12.22 4.24
C THR A 703 -31.41 11.71 4.12
N VAL A 704 -31.03 11.24 2.94
CA VAL A 704 -29.65 10.84 2.65
C VAL A 704 -29.28 11.27 1.24
N GLU A 705 -28.11 11.89 1.12
CA GLU A 705 -27.54 12.36 -0.13
C GLU A 705 -26.09 11.83 -0.24
N PRO A 706 -25.90 10.61 -0.78
CA PRO A 706 -24.59 9.94 -0.79
C PRO A 706 -23.49 10.79 -1.43
N ARG A 707 -23.79 11.43 -2.57
CA ARG A 707 -22.84 12.31 -3.29
C ARG A 707 -22.43 13.54 -2.50
N MET A 708 -23.33 14.07 -1.67
CA MET A 708 -23.04 15.20 -0.80
C MET A 708 -22.40 14.75 0.52
N GLY A 709 -22.23 13.45 0.75
CA GLY A 709 -21.72 12.92 2.00
C GLY A 709 -22.60 13.23 3.20
N LYS A 710 -23.90 13.46 2.98
CA LYS A 710 -24.86 13.91 3.98
C LYS A 710 -25.89 12.84 4.29
N VAL A 711 -26.23 12.73 5.57
CA VAL A 711 -27.34 11.95 6.08
C VAL A 711 -27.93 12.72 7.25
N GLU A 712 -29.25 12.87 7.26
CA GLU A 712 -30.00 13.43 8.38
C GLU A 712 -30.74 12.29 9.09
N TRP A 713 -30.57 12.24 10.40
CA TRP A 713 -31.21 11.29 11.27
C TRP A 713 -32.29 11.98 12.11
N ALA A 714 -33.30 11.23 12.49
CA ALA A 714 -34.32 11.65 13.44
C ALA A 714 -34.56 10.53 14.45
N GLU A 715 -34.92 10.92 15.67
CA GLU A 715 -35.20 9.97 16.74
C GLU A 715 -36.50 9.23 16.45
N ALA A 716 -36.49 7.92 16.63
CA ALA A 716 -37.68 7.09 16.51
C ALA A 716 -38.37 7.05 17.87
N VAL A 717 -39.47 7.78 18.02
CA VAL A 717 -40.37 7.64 19.18
C VAL A 717 -41.13 6.33 19.00
N LEU A 718 -40.75 5.31 19.78
CA LEU A 718 -41.40 4.00 19.77
C LEU A 718 -42.73 3.98 20.52
#